data_AF-A0A835PIY7-F1
#
_entry.id   AF-A0A835PIY7-F1
#
_cell.length_a   1.000
_cell.length_b   1.000
_cell.length_c   1.000
_cell.angle_alpha   90.00
_cell.angle_beta   90.00
_cell.angle_gamma   90.00
#
_symmetry.space_group_name_H-M   'P 1'
#
loop_
_entity.id
_entity.type
_entity.pdbx_description
1 polymer ?
#
loop_
_entity_poly.entity_id
_entity_poly.type
_entity_poly.pdbx_seq_one_letter_code
_entity_poly.pdbx_strand_id
1 'polypeptide(L)'
;MRFEGALVLLFGLFTYHALADTHYYNFTIQDTAYTRLCLTKSILTVNGRFPGPTIDARNGDIVIVNVVNQAEYNITIHWHGVDQPRNPWSDGPEYITQCPIQPGSNFTYRVDLSEKEGTVWWHAHSDWDRATVHGAIVVRPRLGDSFPFAQPAGEIPLILGEWWKANVSEVIADALRTGADPKISDAYTINGLPGDQYPCSENDTFTAEVETGKTYLLRVVNAAINNELFFAIEGHRLTVVGADAAYTKTFDTDYIMITPGQTFDLLLNANSTAGSRHYIAARAYASADGVDFDTTITTGILQYSNSSSSSSPQPTLPSSLPASNDTNAATSFVAGLRSLASTKHPADVPQTIDRRIVITVAVNLLPCEPGNTCDGAQDDRLSASLNNISFVSPVVDILEAYYRNISGVFGTGFPDEPPLAYNYTADTLPAFLLFPRRATEVKVLEYNTSVEVVFQGTNLLAGENHPMHLHGFSFYVVGRGFGNFDNTTDPSTYNLVDPPFENTVGVPKNGWAAIRFVARNPGAIVFLFGFFVHHALANTLYYNFTIQETPCTRLCLTKPILTVNGQFPGPTINARNGDIVVVNVINRAEYNITIHWHGVDQPRNPWSDGPEYITQCPIQPGSNFTYRVDLRDKEGTVWWHAHSDWDRATVHGVIVVRPRLGGSFPFAQPAGEIPLVLGEWWKANVSEVIAEALRTGGSPNVSDAFTINGQPGELYPCSKNDTFNAEGHRLTVVGTDAAYTKPFGTDYIMITPGETFDLLLKANSTAGSRHYIAARAYAPAVGVPFVTTITTAILRYSNSSSSSSSPQPTLPSSLPVSNDTDAATAFVTGLRSLASTEHPIDVPQTIDRRIVITVAVNLLSCETGNTCAGPQGDRFAASLNNISFQTPVIDILDAYYRNISGVFGTGFPNEPPLPYNYTDTTFPGFLLFPRRATEVKVLEYNTNVEVVLQGTNLIAGDNHPMHLHGFSFYVVGRGFGNFNNETDPSTYNLVDPPFENTVGVPKSGWAAIRFRARNPVDE
;
A
#
# COMPACT_ATOMS: atom_id res chain seq x y z
N MET A 1 41.76 11.04 -68.38
CA MET A 1 41.32 12.16 -69.24
C MET A 1 41.01 13.33 -68.31
N ARG A 2 41.55 14.54 -68.55
CA ARG A 2 41.17 15.74 -67.78
C ARG A 2 39.84 16.26 -68.34
N PHE A 3 38.92 16.67 -67.47
CA PHE A 3 37.97 17.75 -67.77
C PHE A 3 37.71 18.56 -66.50
N GLU A 4 37.44 19.84 -66.71
CA GLU A 4 37.59 20.90 -65.70
C GLU A 4 36.31 21.10 -64.88
N GLY A 5 36.46 21.41 -63.59
CA GLY A 5 35.33 21.68 -62.70
C GLY A 5 34.83 23.12 -62.85
N ALA A 6 33.59 23.30 -63.27
CA ALA A 6 32.90 24.58 -63.21
C ALA A 6 32.34 24.82 -61.79
N LEU A 7 32.65 25.98 -61.22
CA LEU A 7 32.16 26.39 -59.90
C LEU A 7 30.72 26.93 -60.03
N VAL A 8 29.74 26.23 -59.46
CA VAL A 8 28.36 26.72 -59.33
C VAL A 8 28.09 27.09 -57.87
N LEU A 9 27.95 28.40 -57.62
CA LEU A 9 27.48 28.93 -56.34
C LEU A 9 25.96 28.74 -56.24
N LEU A 10 25.52 27.73 -55.48
CA LEU A 10 24.14 27.67 -55.00
C LEU A 10 24.00 28.59 -53.78
N PHE A 11 23.12 29.57 -53.86
CA PHE A 11 22.64 30.29 -52.68
C PHE A 11 21.82 29.32 -51.81
N GLY A 12 22.38 28.90 -50.68
CA GLY A 12 21.64 28.14 -49.68
C GLY A 12 20.61 29.03 -48.98
N LEU A 13 19.33 28.81 -49.28
CA LEU A 13 18.24 29.26 -48.42
C LEU A 13 18.36 28.55 -47.07
N PHE A 14 18.82 29.28 -46.05
CA PHE A 14 18.74 28.83 -44.66
C PHE A 14 17.27 28.82 -44.23
N THR A 15 16.60 27.69 -44.44
CA THR A 15 15.34 27.39 -43.77
C THR A 15 15.63 27.19 -42.29
N TYR A 16 15.33 28.21 -41.49
CA TYR A 16 15.29 28.10 -40.03
C TYR A 16 14.32 26.98 -39.67
N HIS A 17 14.85 25.81 -39.30
CA HIS A 17 14.08 24.80 -38.62
C HIS A 17 13.91 25.29 -37.18
N ALA A 18 12.67 25.59 -36.78
CA ALA A 18 12.37 25.89 -35.40
C ALA A 18 12.73 24.66 -34.55
N LEU A 19 13.68 24.84 -33.63
CA LEU A 19 14.09 23.79 -32.69
C LEU A 19 13.00 23.68 -31.61
N ALA A 20 12.56 22.46 -31.34
CA ALA A 20 11.79 22.15 -30.14
C ALA A 20 12.63 22.46 -28.89
N ASP A 21 12.03 23.10 -27.89
CA ASP A 21 12.72 23.40 -26.63
C ASP A 21 12.51 22.27 -25.61
N THR A 22 13.31 22.27 -24.54
CA THR A 22 13.16 21.35 -23.42
C THR A 22 13.04 22.11 -22.11
N HIS A 23 11.83 22.12 -21.54
CA HIS A 23 11.52 22.80 -20.28
C HIS A 23 11.78 21.88 -19.10
N TYR A 24 12.25 22.43 -17.98
CA TYR A 24 12.57 21.67 -16.77
C TYR A 24 11.79 22.20 -15.57
N TYR A 25 11.05 21.32 -14.90
CA TYR A 25 10.32 21.62 -13.67
C TYR A 25 10.74 20.68 -12.53
N ASN A 26 10.73 21.19 -11.31
CA ASN A 26 10.81 20.39 -10.09
C ASN A 26 9.46 20.47 -9.38
N PHE A 27 8.87 19.32 -9.08
CA PHE A 27 7.60 19.19 -8.36
C PHE A 27 7.89 18.50 -7.02
N THR A 28 8.00 19.29 -5.95
CA THR A 28 8.06 18.75 -4.59
C THR A 28 6.64 18.47 -4.11
N ILE A 29 6.30 17.20 -3.90
CA ILE A 29 5.06 16.81 -3.23
C ILE A 29 5.25 16.98 -1.74
N GLN A 30 4.39 17.77 -1.10
CA GLN A 30 4.48 18.07 0.33
C GLN A 30 3.12 18.35 0.94
N ASP A 31 2.97 17.98 2.21
CA ASP A 31 1.94 18.48 3.11
C ASP A 31 2.03 20.00 3.25
N THR A 32 0.90 20.69 3.14
CA THR A 32 0.82 22.14 3.33
C THR A 32 -0.55 22.53 3.90
N ALA A 33 -0.54 23.38 4.93
CA ALA A 33 -1.75 23.83 5.59
C ALA A 33 -2.54 24.81 4.71
N TYR A 34 -3.79 24.47 4.39
CA TYR A 34 -4.72 25.31 3.63
C TYR A 34 -6.01 25.53 4.43
N THR A 35 -6.52 26.76 4.38
CA THR A 35 -7.77 27.16 5.04
C THR A 35 -8.85 27.43 4.01
N ARG A 36 -10.01 26.77 4.13
CA ARG A 36 -11.25 27.04 3.38
C ARG A 36 -12.45 26.74 4.28
N LEU A 37 -13.59 27.38 4.03
CA LEU A 37 -14.84 27.11 4.78
C LEU A 37 -14.66 27.19 6.31
N CYS A 38 -13.87 28.17 6.76
CA CYS A 38 -13.48 28.43 8.15
C CYS A 38 -12.58 27.35 8.80
N LEU A 39 -12.10 26.34 8.07
CA LEU A 39 -11.30 25.23 8.61
C LEU A 39 -9.95 25.11 7.91
N THR A 40 -8.91 24.88 8.71
CA THR A 40 -7.54 24.61 8.24
C THR A 40 -7.27 23.10 8.34
N LYS A 41 -6.80 22.50 7.25
CA LYS A 41 -6.27 21.12 7.23
C LYS A 41 -4.95 21.08 6.46
N SER A 42 -4.16 20.03 6.68
CA SER A 42 -3.05 19.71 5.77
C SER A 42 -3.62 19.11 4.50
N ILE A 43 -3.04 19.45 3.36
CA ILE A 43 -3.33 18.83 2.06
C ILE A 43 -2.02 18.54 1.33
N LEU A 44 -2.02 17.52 0.48
CA LEU A 44 -0.93 17.30 -0.47
C LEU A 44 -0.95 18.39 -1.54
N THR A 45 0.21 18.98 -1.81
CA THR A 45 0.40 20.06 -2.78
C THR A 45 1.67 19.84 -3.61
N VAL A 46 1.75 20.50 -4.76
CA VAL A 46 3.00 20.64 -5.51
C VAL A 46 3.64 21.98 -5.17
N ASN A 47 4.86 21.96 -4.65
CA ASN A 47 5.64 23.16 -4.29
C ASN A 47 4.90 24.10 -3.32
N GLY A 48 4.08 23.56 -2.42
CA GLY A 48 3.26 24.33 -1.48
C GLY A 48 2.08 25.06 -2.11
N ARG A 49 1.64 24.67 -3.31
CA ARG A 49 0.54 25.33 -4.06
C ARG A 49 -0.63 24.40 -4.34
N PHE A 50 -1.83 24.91 -4.09
CA PHE A 50 -3.12 24.37 -4.49
C PHE A 50 -4.00 25.49 -5.11
N PRO A 51 -4.44 25.35 -6.38
CA PRO A 51 -3.93 24.39 -7.38
C PRO A 51 -2.42 24.52 -7.59
N GLY A 52 -1.81 23.46 -8.14
CA GLY A 52 -0.39 23.41 -8.43
C GLY A 52 0.06 24.34 -9.57
N PRO A 53 1.37 24.41 -9.84
CA PRO A 53 1.92 25.27 -10.89
C PRO A 53 1.43 24.89 -12.28
N THR A 54 1.06 25.91 -13.07
CA THR A 54 0.82 25.77 -14.51
C THR A 54 2.14 25.50 -15.24
N ILE A 55 2.14 24.53 -16.15
CA ILE A 55 3.20 24.32 -17.14
C ILE A 55 2.82 25.13 -18.39
N ASP A 56 3.75 25.91 -18.95
CA ASP A 56 3.55 26.69 -20.18
C ASP A 56 4.65 26.29 -21.17
N ALA A 57 4.23 25.76 -22.32
CA ALA A 57 5.11 25.20 -23.35
C ALA A 57 4.49 25.42 -24.74
N ARG A 58 5.19 25.04 -25.82
CA ARG A 58 4.67 25.08 -27.19
C ARG A 58 4.45 23.69 -27.78
N ASN A 59 3.60 23.62 -28.79
CA ASN A 59 3.50 22.45 -29.65
C ASN A 59 4.89 22.09 -30.20
N GLY A 60 5.34 20.85 -29.93
CA GLY A 60 6.67 20.37 -30.29
C GLY A 60 7.67 20.31 -29.12
N ASP A 61 7.43 21.02 -28.02
CA ASP A 61 8.35 21.03 -26.88
C ASP A 61 8.29 19.74 -26.06
N ILE A 62 9.38 19.48 -25.33
CA ILE A 62 9.47 18.42 -24.33
C ILE A 62 9.48 19.06 -22.94
N VAL A 63 8.72 18.51 -22.00
CA VAL A 63 8.77 18.94 -20.60
C VAL A 63 9.34 17.81 -19.76
N ILE A 64 10.39 18.09 -19.00
CA ILE A 64 11.00 17.19 -18.04
C ILE A 64 10.59 17.63 -16.65
N VAL A 65 9.88 16.76 -15.91
CA VAL A 65 9.41 17.06 -14.55
C VAL A 65 10.01 16.06 -13.57
N ASN A 66 10.93 16.53 -12.75
CA ASN A 66 11.44 15.77 -11.62
C ASN A 66 10.47 15.92 -10.44
N VAL A 67 9.75 14.85 -10.12
CA VAL A 67 8.81 14.77 -9.00
C VAL A 67 9.54 14.18 -7.81
N VAL A 68 9.62 14.93 -6.71
CA VAL A 68 10.24 14.52 -5.44
C VAL A 68 9.13 14.37 -4.41
N ASN A 69 8.93 13.15 -3.90
CA ASN A 69 7.92 12.91 -2.89
C ASN A 69 8.49 13.17 -1.49
N GLN A 70 8.02 14.23 -0.82
CA GLN A 70 8.34 14.54 0.58
C GLN A 70 7.13 14.35 1.52
N ALA A 71 6.01 13.82 1.00
CA ALA A 71 4.86 13.43 1.81
C ALA A 71 5.07 12.05 2.46
N GLU A 72 4.19 11.71 3.40
CA GLU A 72 4.22 10.42 4.12
C GLU A 72 3.56 9.27 3.32
N TYR A 73 2.95 9.57 2.17
CA TYR A 73 2.14 8.63 1.37
C TYR A 73 2.75 8.41 -0.02
N ASN A 74 2.35 7.31 -0.65
CA ASN A 74 2.67 7.00 -2.05
C ASN A 74 1.97 7.98 -3.00
N ILE A 75 2.60 8.31 -4.13
CA ILE A 75 1.98 9.15 -5.15
C ILE A 75 2.52 8.89 -6.56
N THR A 76 1.72 9.13 -7.59
CA THR A 76 2.16 9.23 -9.00
C THR A 76 1.61 10.51 -9.63
N ILE A 77 2.17 10.96 -10.76
CA ILE A 77 1.68 12.13 -11.51
C ILE A 77 1.39 11.74 -12.96
N HIS A 78 0.20 12.08 -13.45
CA HIS A 78 -0.25 11.89 -14.82
C HIS A 78 -0.38 13.22 -15.58
N TRP A 79 -0.21 13.14 -16.90
CA TRP A 79 -0.20 14.25 -17.85
C TRP A 79 -1.44 14.14 -18.75
N HIS A 80 -2.60 14.36 -18.14
CA HIS A 80 -3.93 14.13 -18.74
C HIS A 80 -4.06 14.71 -20.14
N GLY A 81 -4.42 13.87 -21.10
CA GLY A 81 -4.60 14.26 -22.51
C GLY A 81 -3.31 14.39 -23.33
N VAL A 82 -2.13 14.09 -22.77
CA VAL A 82 -0.87 13.96 -23.51
C VAL A 82 -0.71 12.53 -24.02
N ASP A 83 -0.38 12.35 -25.31
CA ASP A 83 -0.34 10.99 -25.89
C ASP A 83 0.87 10.16 -25.44
N GLN A 84 1.97 10.78 -25.01
CA GLN A 84 3.21 10.09 -24.62
C GLN A 84 3.66 9.02 -25.65
N PRO A 85 3.91 9.38 -26.93
CA PRO A 85 4.17 8.45 -28.02
C PRO A 85 5.37 7.52 -27.73
N ARG A 86 5.08 6.23 -27.57
CA ARG A 86 6.00 5.15 -27.18
C ARG A 86 6.63 5.31 -25.78
N ASN A 87 6.02 6.12 -24.91
CA ASN A 87 6.56 6.51 -23.60
C ASN A 87 5.57 6.30 -22.42
N PRO A 88 4.91 5.12 -22.30
CA PRO A 88 3.99 4.86 -21.19
C PRO A 88 4.68 4.90 -19.81
N TRP A 89 6.01 4.70 -19.75
CA TRP A 89 6.82 4.84 -18.54
C TRP A 89 6.76 6.22 -17.87
N SER A 90 6.31 7.25 -18.57
CA SER A 90 6.05 8.58 -18.00
C SER A 90 4.57 8.97 -18.07
N ASP A 91 3.67 8.00 -18.23
CA ASP A 91 2.23 8.28 -18.25
C ASP A 91 1.67 8.49 -16.84
N GLY A 92 2.05 7.68 -15.85
CA GLY A 92 1.76 7.90 -14.43
C GLY A 92 0.70 7.04 -13.72
N PRO A 93 -0.29 6.36 -14.36
CA PRO A 93 -1.32 5.65 -13.60
C PRO A 93 -0.78 4.53 -12.70
N GLU A 94 -1.14 4.59 -11.42
CA GLU A 94 -0.66 3.69 -10.36
C GLU A 94 -1.02 2.23 -10.65
N TYR A 95 -0.04 1.32 -10.54
CA TYR A 95 -0.16 -0.10 -10.87
C TYR A 95 -0.58 -0.42 -12.33
N ILE A 96 -0.64 0.57 -13.21
CA ILE A 96 -0.88 0.38 -14.66
C ILE A 96 0.43 0.56 -15.43
N THR A 97 1.09 1.70 -15.29
CA THR A 97 2.38 1.98 -15.98
C THR A 97 3.58 2.11 -15.06
N GLN A 98 3.34 2.21 -13.75
CA GLN A 98 4.39 2.26 -12.73
C GLN A 98 3.84 1.89 -11.36
N CYS A 99 4.70 1.31 -10.52
CA CYS A 99 4.56 1.39 -9.08
C CYS A 99 4.71 2.86 -8.56
N PRO A 100 4.26 3.14 -7.32
CA PRO A 100 4.14 4.52 -6.83
C PRO A 100 5.49 5.14 -6.44
N ILE A 101 5.63 6.46 -6.56
CA ILE A 101 6.77 7.19 -6.03
C ILE A 101 6.67 7.17 -4.50
N GLN A 102 7.51 6.35 -3.87
CA GLN A 102 7.52 6.16 -2.42
C GLN A 102 7.94 7.45 -1.67
N PRO A 103 7.51 7.64 -0.40
CA PRO A 103 8.02 8.69 0.48
C PRO A 103 9.54 8.81 0.47
N GLY A 104 10.05 10.04 0.38
CA GLY A 104 11.48 10.36 0.30
C GLY A 104 12.16 10.00 -1.04
N SER A 105 11.44 9.40 -1.99
CA SER A 105 11.96 9.04 -3.32
C SER A 105 11.64 10.11 -4.37
N ASN A 106 12.16 9.92 -5.59
CA ASN A 106 11.86 10.78 -6.72
C ASN A 106 11.71 9.97 -8.02
N PHE A 107 11.03 10.56 -9.00
CA PHE A 107 10.92 10.04 -10.36
C PHE A 107 10.93 11.22 -11.34
N THR A 108 11.62 11.05 -12.48
CA THR A 108 11.67 12.08 -13.52
C THR A 108 10.81 11.67 -14.71
N TYR A 109 9.70 12.36 -14.89
CA TYR A 109 8.81 12.22 -16.03
C TYR A 109 9.38 12.96 -17.25
N ARG A 110 9.26 12.34 -18.42
CA ARG A 110 9.38 13.00 -19.72
C ARG A 110 7.99 13.14 -20.32
N VAL A 111 7.56 14.35 -20.64
CA VAL A 111 6.26 14.69 -21.22
C VAL A 111 6.49 15.21 -22.63
N ASP A 112 5.87 14.59 -23.63
CA ASP A 112 6.08 14.91 -25.04
C ASP A 112 4.84 15.62 -25.62
N LEU A 113 4.95 16.92 -25.93
CA LEU A 113 3.84 17.78 -26.37
C LEU A 113 3.82 17.96 -27.90
N SER A 114 4.35 17.01 -28.66
CA SER A 114 4.55 17.13 -30.10
C SER A 114 3.26 17.32 -30.93
N GLU A 115 2.14 16.76 -30.47
CA GLU A 115 0.85 16.75 -31.21
C GLU A 115 -0.28 17.53 -30.51
N LYS A 116 -0.01 18.27 -29.43
CA LYS A 116 -1.03 19.03 -28.67
C LYS A 116 -0.93 20.53 -28.92
N GLU A 117 -2.07 21.23 -28.94
CA GLU A 117 -2.14 22.70 -29.03
C GLU A 117 -3.47 23.21 -28.43
N GLY A 118 -3.40 23.97 -27.33
CA GLY A 118 -4.55 24.36 -26.51
C GLY A 118 -4.28 24.16 -25.02
N THR A 119 -5.27 23.70 -24.26
CA THR A 119 -5.15 23.39 -22.83
C THR A 119 -5.22 21.88 -22.59
N VAL A 120 -4.25 21.34 -21.86
CA VAL A 120 -4.36 20.04 -21.17
C VAL A 120 -4.08 20.25 -19.68
N TRP A 121 -3.96 19.21 -18.87
CA TRP A 121 -3.71 19.35 -17.43
C TRP A 121 -2.88 18.19 -16.88
N TRP A 122 -2.39 18.33 -15.65
CA TRP A 122 -1.70 17.28 -14.91
C TRP A 122 -2.35 17.10 -13.55
N HIS A 123 -2.28 15.88 -13.01
CA HIS A 123 -2.80 15.56 -11.68
C HIS A 123 -2.13 14.33 -11.07
N ALA A 124 -2.30 14.13 -9.77
CA ALA A 124 -1.92 12.87 -9.15
C ALA A 124 -2.77 11.71 -9.66
N HIS A 125 -2.18 10.53 -9.81
CA HIS A 125 -2.87 9.36 -10.37
C HIS A 125 -2.76 8.14 -9.44
N SER A 126 -2.90 8.45 -8.15
CA SER A 126 -3.00 7.57 -6.99
C SER A 126 -4.25 7.98 -6.19
N ASP A 127 -5.08 7.00 -5.83
CA ASP A 127 -6.38 7.16 -5.15
C ASP A 127 -7.16 8.44 -5.56
N TRP A 128 -7.40 9.36 -4.62
CA TRP A 128 -8.08 10.65 -4.82
C TRP A 128 -7.14 11.84 -4.56
N ASP A 129 -5.81 11.64 -4.59
CA ASP A 129 -4.83 12.71 -4.34
C ASP A 129 -5.00 13.90 -5.31
N ARG A 130 -5.53 13.65 -6.51
CA ARG A 130 -5.89 14.69 -7.49
C ARG A 130 -6.90 15.71 -6.99
N ALA A 131 -7.60 15.48 -5.87
CA ALA A 131 -8.45 16.50 -5.25
C ALA A 131 -7.66 17.79 -4.92
N THR A 132 -6.37 17.67 -4.56
CA THR A 132 -5.50 18.81 -4.27
C THR A 132 -4.19 18.84 -5.05
N VAL A 133 -3.77 17.71 -5.62
CA VAL A 133 -2.56 17.60 -6.46
C VAL A 133 -2.95 17.62 -7.94
N HIS A 134 -3.18 18.82 -8.49
CA HIS A 134 -3.46 19.05 -9.91
C HIS A 134 -3.03 20.44 -10.39
N GLY A 135 -2.87 20.64 -11.70
CA GLY A 135 -2.59 21.94 -12.31
C GLY A 135 -2.73 21.93 -13.84
N ALA A 136 -2.84 23.10 -14.45
CA ALA A 136 -3.02 23.22 -15.91
C ALA A 136 -1.70 23.05 -16.69
N ILE A 137 -1.82 22.64 -17.96
CA ILE A 137 -0.75 22.67 -18.97
C ILE A 137 -1.26 23.51 -20.15
N VAL A 138 -0.58 24.62 -20.42
CA VAL A 138 -0.86 25.49 -21.56
C VAL A 138 0.10 25.14 -22.69
N VAL A 139 -0.43 24.62 -23.80
CA VAL A 139 0.35 24.25 -24.99
C VAL A 139 0.07 25.25 -26.10
N ARG A 140 0.96 26.22 -26.26
CA ARG A 140 0.83 27.33 -27.21
C ARG A 140 1.14 26.87 -28.65
N PRO A 141 0.67 27.62 -29.67
CA PRO A 141 1.09 27.39 -31.04
C PRO A 141 2.60 27.31 -31.20
N ARG A 142 3.06 26.45 -32.11
CA ARG A 142 4.48 26.28 -32.45
C ARG A 142 5.11 27.64 -32.79
N LEU A 143 6.40 27.82 -32.49
CA LEU A 143 7.09 29.08 -32.74
C LEU A 143 7.07 29.42 -34.25
N GLY A 144 6.37 30.51 -34.61
CA GLY A 144 6.16 30.94 -35.99
C GLY A 144 4.75 30.68 -36.54
N ASP A 145 3.97 29.83 -35.87
CA ASP A 145 2.54 29.68 -36.11
C ASP A 145 1.70 30.62 -35.24
N SER A 146 0.41 30.69 -35.54
CA SER A 146 -0.59 31.52 -34.86
C SER A 146 -1.85 30.70 -34.60
N PHE A 147 -2.61 31.08 -33.58
CA PHE A 147 -3.97 30.57 -33.38
C PHE A 147 -4.81 30.66 -34.68
N PRO A 148 -5.79 29.74 -34.88
CA PRO A 148 -6.74 29.82 -36.00
C PRO A 148 -7.79 30.94 -35.83
N PHE A 149 -7.77 31.63 -34.70
CA PHE A 149 -8.58 32.80 -34.34
C PHE A 149 -7.68 34.01 -34.01
N ALA A 150 -8.27 35.19 -33.84
CA ALA A 150 -7.52 36.40 -33.50
C ALA A 150 -6.78 36.25 -32.15
N GLN A 151 -5.51 36.66 -32.12
CA GLN A 151 -4.67 36.59 -30.91
C GLN A 151 -5.37 37.27 -29.72
N PRO A 152 -5.67 36.55 -28.62
CA PRO A 152 -6.26 37.13 -27.42
C PRO A 152 -5.31 38.12 -26.74
N ALA A 153 -5.88 39.08 -26.03
CA ALA A 153 -5.15 40.09 -25.24
C ALA A 153 -4.51 39.51 -23.97
N GLY A 154 -5.06 38.40 -23.46
CA GLY A 154 -4.55 37.66 -22.31
C GLY A 154 -5.23 36.29 -22.22
N GLU A 155 -4.68 35.42 -21.38
CA GLU A 155 -5.18 34.06 -21.16
C GLU A 155 -5.42 33.84 -19.67
N ILE A 156 -6.50 33.15 -19.31
CA ILE A 156 -6.98 33.02 -17.93
C ILE A 156 -7.28 31.54 -17.64
N PRO A 157 -6.40 30.82 -16.92
CA PRO A 157 -6.69 29.48 -16.42
C PRO A 157 -7.84 29.49 -15.40
N LEU A 158 -8.79 28.58 -15.59
CA LEU A 158 -9.96 28.39 -14.72
C LEU A 158 -10.09 26.89 -14.40
N ILE A 159 -9.46 26.46 -13.32
CA ILE A 159 -9.52 25.08 -12.84
C ILE A 159 -10.75 24.95 -11.94
N LEU A 160 -11.76 24.22 -12.39
CA LEU A 160 -12.90 23.82 -11.57
C LEU A 160 -12.51 22.60 -10.75
N GLY A 161 -12.89 22.53 -9.48
CA GLY A 161 -12.55 21.42 -8.59
C GLY A 161 -13.43 21.37 -7.35
N GLU A 162 -13.08 20.50 -6.40
CA GLU A 162 -13.88 20.23 -5.20
C GLU A 162 -13.06 20.38 -3.91
N TRP A 163 -13.74 20.61 -2.79
CA TRP A 163 -13.16 20.72 -1.47
C TRP A 163 -13.98 19.97 -0.42
N TRP A 164 -13.30 19.16 0.39
CA TRP A 164 -13.83 18.53 1.60
C TRP A 164 -13.23 19.17 2.84
N LYS A 165 -14.02 19.33 3.90
CA LYS A 165 -13.52 19.72 5.24
C LYS A 165 -12.74 18.59 5.90
N ALA A 166 -13.14 17.34 5.64
CA ALA A 166 -12.38 16.14 6.02
C ALA A 166 -11.11 15.98 5.14
N ASN A 167 -10.17 15.14 5.56
CA ASN A 167 -9.05 14.76 4.70
C ASN A 167 -9.58 13.84 3.58
N VAL A 168 -9.07 14.01 2.35
CA VAL A 168 -9.61 13.26 1.19
C VAL A 168 -9.28 11.77 1.29
N SER A 169 -8.11 11.44 1.85
CA SER A 169 -7.74 10.07 2.21
C SER A 169 -8.68 9.44 3.26
N GLU A 170 -9.24 10.22 4.20
CA GLU A 170 -10.24 9.73 5.15
C GLU A 170 -11.60 9.49 4.49
N VAL A 171 -12.02 10.38 3.58
CA VAL A 171 -13.27 10.21 2.80
C VAL A 171 -13.24 8.90 2.02
N ILE A 172 -12.09 8.59 1.41
CA ILE A 172 -11.90 7.37 0.64
C ILE A 172 -11.73 6.14 1.53
N ALA A 173 -10.87 6.20 2.56
CA ALA A 173 -10.74 5.09 3.51
C ALA A 173 -12.08 4.72 4.17
N ASP A 174 -12.97 5.67 4.42
CA ASP A 174 -14.28 5.41 5.00
C ASP A 174 -15.23 4.71 4.01
N ALA A 175 -15.38 5.23 2.79
CA ALA A 175 -16.16 4.59 1.72
C ALA A 175 -15.71 3.14 1.45
N LEU A 176 -14.40 2.91 1.56
CA LEU A 176 -13.79 1.61 1.32
C LEU A 176 -13.92 0.65 2.50
N ARG A 177 -13.92 1.17 3.73
CA ARG A 177 -14.23 0.40 4.92
C ARG A 177 -15.69 -0.06 4.90
N THR A 178 -16.62 0.87 4.65
CA THR A 178 -18.07 0.63 4.70
C THR A 178 -18.63 -0.07 3.47
N GLY A 179 -18.00 0.12 2.29
CA GLY A 179 -18.60 -0.24 1.01
C GLY A 179 -19.68 0.73 0.53
N ALA A 180 -19.86 1.88 1.20
CA ALA A 180 -20.82 2.91 0.82
C ALA A 180 -20.24 3.91 -0.19
N ASP A 181 -21.09 4.87 -0.59
CA ASP A 181 -20.73 5.98 -1.46
C ASP A 181 -19.77 6.94 -0.73
N PRO A 182 -18.68 7.46 -1.37
CA PRO A 182 -17.86 8.49 -0.76
C PRO A 182 -18.68 9.73 -0.38
N LYS A 183 -18.38 10.29 0.78
CA LYS A 183 -19.05 11.50 1.26
C LYS A 183 -18.88 12.64 0.23
N ILE A 184 -19.99 13.29 -0.13
CA ILE A 184 -20.02 14.47 -1.02
C ILE A 184 -19.09 15.60 -0.55
N SER A 185 -18.65 16.43 -1.50
CA SER A 185 -17.84 17.62 -1.23
C SER A 185 -18.59 18.65 -0.34
N ASP A 186 -17.81 19.45 0.39
CA ASP A 186 -18.32 20.57 1.18
C ASP A 186 -18.40 21.88 0.36
N ALA A 187 -17.76 21.91 -0.81
CA ALA A 187 -17.83 22.98 -1.81
C ALA A 187 -17.22 22.57 -3.16
N TYR A 188 -17.83 23.01 -4.26
CA TYR A 188 -17.11 23.28 -5.52
C TYR A 188 -16.21 24.51 -5.41
N THR A 189 -15.20 24.58 -6.28
CA THR A 189 -14.20 25.66 -6.30
C THR A 189 -13.83 26.09 -7.72
N ILE A 190 -13.43 27.36 -7.87
CA ILE A 190 -12.75 27.91 -9.05
C ILE A 190 -11.34 28.32 -8.63
N ASN A 191 -10.32 27.75 -9.27
CA ASN A 191 -8.91 27.90 -8.90
C ASN A 191 -8.65 27.62 -7.39
N GLY A 192 -9.29 26.58 -6.86
CA GLY A 192 -9.19 26.17 -5.45
C GLY A 192 -9.84 27.12 -4.45
N LEU A 193 -10.74 28.01 -4.89
CA LEU A 193 -11.45 29.00 -4.08
C LEU A 193 -12.97 28.79 -4.22
N PRO A 194 -13.75 28.58 -3.13
CA PRO A 194 -15.18 28.31 -3.21
C PRO A 194 -16.02 29.47 -3.78
N GLY A 195 -15.71 30.70 -3.38
CA GLY A 195 -16.42 31.91 -3.81
C GLY A 195 -17.44 32.46 -2.81
N ASP A 196 -18.05 33.58 -3.17
CA ASP A 196 -18.94 34.40 -2.32
C ASP A 196 -20.17 33.65 -1.76
N GLN A 197 -20.56 32.51 -2.35
CA GLN A 197 -21.73 31.73 -1.88
C GLN A 197 -21.44 30.88 -0.64
N TYR A 198 -20.18 30.80 -0.18
CA TYR A 198 -19.76 29.92 0.91
C TYR A 198 -19.29 30.68 2.16
N PRO A 199 -19.50 30.12 3.37
CA PRO A 199 -19.00 30.71 4.60
C PRO A 199 -17.47 30.86 4.57
N CYS A 200 -16.98 31.96 5.13
CA CYS A 200 -15.55 32.30 5.19
C CYS A 200 -14.82 32.26 3.84
N SER A 201 -15.48 32.60 2.73
CA SER A 201 -14.88 32.55 1.38
C SER A 201 -14.92 33.87 0.60
N GLU A 202 -15.80 34.82 0.94
CA GLU A 202 -15.98 36.12 0.24
C GLU A 202 -14.68 36.93 0.05
N ASN A 203 -13.80 36.97 1.05
CA ASN A 203 -12.55 37.75 0.98
C ASN A 203 -11.49 37.14 0.06
N ASP A 204 -11.60 35.85 -0.25
CA ASP A 204 -10.63 35.09 -1.04
C ASP A 204 -11.20 34.68 -2.41
N THR A 205 -12.38 35.17 -2.82
CA THR A 205 -13.02 34.81 -4.10
C THR A 205 -12.11 35.14 -5.29
N PHE A 206 -11.87 34.12 -6.14
CA PHE A 206 -11.04 34.26 -7.34
C PHE A 206 -11.51 35.44 -8.20
N THR A 207 -10.60 36.36 -8.55
CA THR A 207 -10.91 37.53 -9.37
C THR A 207 -10.01 37.57 -10.60
N ALA A 208 -10.62 37.67 -11.78
CA ALA A 208 -9.96 37.83 -13.07
C ALA A 208 -10.17 39.26 -13.60
N GLU A 209 -9.08 39.98 -13.83
CA GLU A 209 -9.14 41.36 -14.34
C GLU A 209 -9.18 41.43 -15.87
N VAL A 210 -10.06 42.28 -16.42
CA VAL A 210 -10.24 42.48 -17.87
C VAL A 210 -10.38 43.96 -18.26
N GLU A 211 -9.97 44.30 -19.48
CA GLU A 211 -10.14 45.61 -20.10
C GLU A 211 -11.33 45.63 -21.06
N THR A 212 -12.16 46.67 -21.00
CA THR A 212 -13.28 46.87 -21.95
C THR A 212 -12.79 46.91 -23.40
N GLY A 213 -13.43 46.12 -24.26
CA GLY A 213 -13.15 46.01 -25.69
C GLY A 213 -12.04 45.04 -26.06
N LYS A 214 -11.49 44.27 -25.11
CA LYS A 214 -10.51 43.20 -25.37
C LYS A 214 -11.18 41.83 -25.46
N THR A 215 -10.47 40.87 -26.03
CA THR A 215 -10.85 39.45 -26.02
C THR A 215 -9.83 38.66 -25.22
N TYR A 216 -10.30 37.83 -24.30
CA TYR A 216 -9.49 36.96 -23.45
C TYR A 216 -9.76 35.49 -23.78
N LEU A 217 -8.74 34.65 -23.66
CA LEU A 217 -8.87 33.20 -23.82
C LEU A 217 -8.96 32.56 -22.43
N LEU A 218 -10.15 32.08 -22.08
CA LEU A 218 -10.38 31.29 -20.86
C LEU A 218 -9.96 29.85 -21.14
N ARG A 219 -9.17 29.30 -20.23
CA ARG A 219 -8.65 27.92 -20.30
C ARG A 219 -9.28 27.12 -19.17
N VAL A 220 -10.46 26.56 -19.44
CA VAL A 220 -11.27 25.87 -18.43
C VAL A 220 -10.83 24.42 -18.34
N VAL A 221 -10.61 23.93 -17.11
CA VAL A 221 -10.28 22.53 -16.81
C VAL A 221 -11.27 22.04 -15.75
N ASN A 222 -11.90 20.88 -15.94
CA ASN A 222 -12.65 20.25 -14.85
C ASN A 222 -11.79 19.19 -14.15
N ALA A 223 -11.21 19.60 -13.02
CA ALA A 223 -10.43 18.77 -12.12
C ALA A 223 -11.24 18.27 -10.90
N ALA A 224 -12.58 18.43 -10.91
CA ALA A 224 -13.46 17.80 -9.93
C ALA A 224 -13.27 16.29 -9.91
N ILE A 225 -13.56 15.65 -8.77
CA ILE A 225 -13.43 14.21 -8.65
C ILE A 225 -14.54 13.53 -9.44
N ASN A 226 -15.80 13.85 -9.16
CA ASN A 226 -16.93 13.07 -9.68
C ASN A 226 -17.84 13.82 -10.67
N ASN A 227 -18.19 15.08 -10.40
CA ASN A 227 -19.31 15.71 -11.10
C ASN A 227 -18.95 16.41 -12.42
N GLU A 228 -19.80 16.20 -13.44
CA GLU A 228 -19.92 17.09 -14.59
C GLU A 228 -20.41 18.46 -14.12
N LEU A 229 -19.86 19.54 -14.69
CA LEU A 229 -20.16 20.91 -14.26
C LEU A 229 -20.75 21.73 -15.42
N PHE A 230 -21.85 22.42 -15.14
CA PHE A 230 -22.24 23.59 -15.95
C PHE A 230 -21.42 24.80 -15.53
N PHE A 231 -20.97 25.60 -16.50
CA PHE A 231 -20.21 26.84 -16.27
C PHE A 231 -20.77 27.97 -17.14
N ALA A 232 -20.91 29.18 -16.56
CA ALA A 232 -21.37 30.38 -17.25
C ALA A 232 -20.74 31.66 -16.66
N ILE A 233 -20.77 32.76 -17.43
CA ILE A 233 -20.34 34.09 -16.96
C ILE A 233 -21.50 35.07 -17.16
N GLU A 234 -21.88 35.78 -16.10
CA GLU A 234 -23.02 36.70 -16.14
C GLU A 234 -22.77 37.83 -17.15
N GLY A 235 -23.77 38.13 -17.97
CA GLY A 235 -23.69 39.17 -19.01
C GLY A 235 -22.85 38.83 -20.25
N HIS A 236 -22.20 37.66 -20.32
CA HIS A 236 -21.22 37.35 -21.37
C HIS A 236 -21.55 36.07 -22.14
N ARG A 237 -21.39 36.12 -23.47
CA ARG A 237 -21.33 34.93 -24.32
C ARG A 237 -19.89 34.39 -24.40
N LEU A 238 -19.78 33.09 -24.58
CA LEU A 238 -18.54 32.34 -24.67
C LEU A 238 -18.45 31.73 -26.08
N THR A 239 -17.39 32.03 -26.83
CA THR A 239 -17.12 31.38 -28.11
C THR A 239 -16.20 30.19 -27.86
N VAL A 240 -16.69 28.95 -28.06
CA VAL A 240 -15.84 27.75 -27.94
C VAL A 240 -14.86 27.72 -29.11
N VAL A 241 -13.57 27.56 -28.84
CA VAL A 241 -12.51 27.51 -29.88
C VAL A 241 -11.58 26.29 -29.79
N GLY A 242 -11.58 25.57 -28.67
CA GLY A 242 -10.89 24.30 -28.54
C GLY A 242 -11.45 23.43 -27.41
N ALA A 243 -11.20 22.13 -27.51
CA ALA A 243 -11.54 21.11 -26.52
C ALA A 243 -10.37 20.13 -26.43
N ASP A 244 -9.96 19.70 -25.23
CA ASP A 244 -8.95 18.65 -25.03
C ASP A 244 -7.62 18.85 -25.82
N ALA A 245 -7.20 20.10 -25.98
CA ALA A 245 -6.08 20.57 -26.83
C ALA A 245 -6.16 20.19 -28.31
N ALA A 246 -7.38 20.18 -28.86
CA ALA A 246 -7.69 20.21 -30.27
C ALA A 246 -8.61 21.41 -30.60
N TYR A 247 -8.38 22.07 -31.74
CA TYR A 247 -9.22 23.20 -32.16
C TYR A 247 -10.59 22.75 -32.70
N THR A 248 -11.62 23.50 -32.31
CA THR A 248 -13.00 23.26 -32.73
C THR A 248 -13.44 24.21 -33.85
N LYS A 249 -14.56 23.89 -34.51
CA LYS A 249 -15.33 24.90 -35.23
C LYS A 249 -16.00 25.82 -34.22
N THR A 250 -15.81 27.12 -34.41
CA THR A 250 -16.25 28.12 -33.43
C THR A 250 -17.77 28.23 -33.36
N PHE A 251 -18.33 28.18 -32.15
CA PHE A 251 -19.74 28.48 -31.89
C PHE A 251 -19.91 29.26 -30.59
N ASP A 252 -20.92 30.13 -30.55
CA ASP A 252 -21.22 30.98 -29.39
C ASP A 252 -22.28 30.34 -28.51
N THR A 253 -22.02 30.25 -27.21
CA THR A 253 -22.93 29.74 -26.19
C THR A 253 -23.01 30.65 -24.97
N ASP A 254 -24.06 30.52 -24.17
CA ASP A 254 -24.27 31.26 -22.91
C ASP A 254 -23.83 30.47 -21.67
N TYR A 255 -23.49 29.18 -21.85
CA TYR A 255 -22.94 28.27 -20.86
C TYR A 255 -22.16 27.14 -21.56
N ILE A 256 -21.31 26.42 -20.82
CA ILE A 256 -20.73 25.13 -21.24
C ILE A 256 -21.16 24.02 -20.26
N MET A 257 -21.07 22.76 -20.71
CA MET A 257 -21.05 21.59 -19.84
C MET A 257 -19.68 20.93 -20.00
N ILE A 258 -18.98 20.66 -18.89
CA ILE A 258 -17.63 20.11 -18.89
C ILE A 258 -17.53 18.93 -17.92
N THR A 259 -17.13 17.75 -18.42
CA THR A 259 -16.98 16.56 -17.58
C THR A 259 -15.61 16.53 -16.89
N PRO A 260 -15.43 15.85 -15.75
CA PRO A 260 -14.11 15.61 -15.18
C PRO A 260 -13.15 15.07 -16.24
N GLY A 261 -11.91 15.57 -16.26
CA GLY A 261 -10.92 15.24 -17.30
C GLY A 261 -10.90 16.18 -18.51
N GLN A 262 -12.04 16.74 -18.90
CA GLN A 262 -12.10 17.60 -20.08
C GLN A 262 -11.48 18.98 -19.85
N THR A 263 -11.02 19.58 -20.96
CA THR A 263 -10.64 21.00 -21.03
C THR A 263 -11.39 21.72 -22.16
N PHE A 264 -11.68 23.01 -21.96
CA PHE A 264 -12.23 23.88 -23.01
C PHE A 264 -11.49 25.21 -23.09
N ASP A 265 -11.13 25.59 -24.31
CA ASP A 265 -10.58 26.89 -24.67
C ASP A 265 -11.72 27.77 -25.21
N LEU A 266 -12.00 28.88 -24.52
CA LEU A 266 -13.14 29.77 -24.79
C LEU A 266 -12.69 31.22 -25.00
N LEU A 267 -13.17 31.90 -26.04
CA LEU A 267 -13.00 33.34 -26.16
C LEU A 267 -14.11 34.08 -25.41
N LEU A 268 -13.68 34.99 -24.54
CA LEU A 268 -14.52 35.95 -23.81
C LEU A 268 -14.30 37.34 -24.38
N ASN A 269 -15.34 37.93 -24.98
CA ASN A 269 -15.31 39.34 -25.40
C ASN A 269 -15.71 40.23 -24.22
N ALA A 270 -14.77 41.00 -23.69
CA ALA A 270 -14.97 41.86 -22.54
C ALA A 270 -15.70 43.16 -22.95
N ASN A 271 -17.01 43.08 -23.19
CA ASN A 271 -17.84 44.15 -23.76
C ASN A 271 -18.61 45.00 -22.73
N SER A 272 -18.54 44.72 -21.42
CA SER A 272 -19.15 45.54 -20.37
C SER A 272 -18.40 46.85 -20.08
N THR A 273 -19.08 47.75 -19.37
CA THR A 273 -18.55 49.04 -18.95
C THR A 273 -17.38 48.91 -17.96
N ALA A 274 -16.36 49.76 -18.10
CA ALA A 274 -15.22 49.82 -17.17
C ALA A 274 -15.67 49.91 -15.70
N GLY A 275 -15.00 49.17 -14.81
CA GLY A 275 -15.33 49.08 -13.38
C GLY A 275 -16.49 48.14 -13.00
N SER A 276 -17.22 47.58 -13.96
CA SER A 276 -18.25 46.57 -13.69
C SER A 276 -17.68 45.24 -13.15
N ARG A 277 -18.53 44.47 -12.48
CA ARG A 277 -18.25 43.15 -11.91
C ARG A 277 -19.32 42.17 -12.38
N HIS A 278 -18.89 40.97 -12.77
CA HIS A 278 -19.79 39.88 -13.21
C HIS A 278 -19.37 38.58 -12.51
N TYR A 279 -20.32 37.71 -12.14
CA TYR A 279 -19.95 36.39 -11.62
C TYR A 279 -19.59 35.45 -12.77
N ILE A 280 -18.43 34.84 -12.65
CA ILE A 280 -18.10 33.53 -13.22
C ILE A 280 -18.73 32.51 -12.27
N ALA A 281 -19.53 31.56 -12.75
CA ALA A 281 -20.19 30.59 -11.88
C ALA A 281 -20.18 29.17 -12.47
N ALA A 282 -20.08 28.17 -11.59
CA ALA A 282 -20.25 26.77 -11.95
C ALA A 282 -21.07 25.98 -10.91
N ARG A 283 -21.76 24.92 -11.38
CA ARG A 283 -22.51 23.98 -10.53
C ARG A 283 -22.59 22.59 -11.15
N ALA A 284 -22.88 21.59 -10.32
CA ALA A 284 -23.12 20.22 -10.75
C ALA A 284 -24.21 20.11 -11.83
N TYR A 285 -23.95 19.27 -12.83
CA TYR A 285 -24.96 18.51 -13.55
C TYR A 285 -25.00 17.09 -12.97
N ALA A 286 -26.17 16.66 -12.53
CA ALA A 286 -26.44 15.39 -11.89
C ALA A 286 -27.52 14.64 -12.67
N SER A 287 -27.18 13.43 -13.12
CA SER A 287 -28.03 12.56 -13.95
C SER A 287 -28.47 11.27 -13.24
N ALA A 288 -27.85 10.96 -12.10
CA ALA A 288 -28.29 9.90 -11.19
C ALA A 288 -29.63 10.27 -10.54
N ASP A 289 -30.51 9.29 -10.37
CA ASP A 289 -31.77 9.48 -9.66
C ASP A 289 -31.62 8.98 -8.22
N GLY A 290 -31.91 9.83 -7.23
CA GLY A 290 -31.87 9.45 -5.82
C GLY A 290 -30.48 9.30 -5.19
N VAL A 291 -29.43 9.79 -5.84
CA VAL A 291 -28.08 9.93 -5.28
C VAL A 291 -27.87 11.37 -4.83
N ASP A 292 -27.29 11.55 -3.65
CA ASP A 292 -26.96 12.88 -3.10
C ASP A 292 -25.71 13.45 -3.79
N PHE A 293 -25.70 14.76 -4.03
CA PHE A 293 -24.58 15.50 -4.61
C PHE A 293 -24.49 16.91 -4.02
N ASP A 294 -23.36 17.61 -4.19
CA ASP A 294 -23.25 19.00 -3.79
C ASP A 294 -24.16 19.88 -4.67
N THR A 295 -25.19 20.49 -4.07
CA THR A 295 -26.20 21.31 -4.77
C THR A 295 -25.81 22.80 -4.85
N THR A 296 -24.65 23.17 -4.33
CA THR A 296 -24.20 24.56 -4.25
C THR A 296 -23.61 25.10 -5.57
N ILE A 297 -23.26 26.39 -5.59
CA ILE A 297 -22.73 27.09 -6.76
C ILE A 297 -21.41 27.73 -6.37
N THR A 298 -20.32 27.39 -7.07
CA THR A 298 -19.04 28.09 -6.93
C THR A 298 -18.99 29.34 -7.79
N THR A 299 -18.36 30.40 -7.28
CA THR A 299 -18.28 31.68 -7.96
C THR A 299 -16.88 32.28 -7.96
N GLY A 300 -16.54 32.95 -9.07
CA GLY A 300 -15.41 33.86 -9.22
C GLY A 300 -15.89 35.18 -9.80
N ILE A 301 -15.06 36.21 -9.80
CA ILE A 301 -15.41 37.56 -10.23
C ILE A 301 -14.64 37.90 -11.50
N LEU A 302 -15.35 38.27 -12.56
CA LEU A 302 -14.79 38.98 -13.69
C LEU A 302 -14.84 40.49 -13.37
N GLN A 303 -13.69 41.12 -13.17
CA GLN A 303 -13.55 42.52 -12.77
C GLN A 303 -13.05 43.37 -13.95
N TYR A 304 -13.84 44.35 -14.37
CA TYR A 304 -13.39 45.31 -15.37
C TYR A 304 -12.49 46.35 -14.73
N SER A 305 -11.30 46.57 -15.32
CA SER A 305 -10.36 47.62 -14.91
C SER A 305 -11.03 49.02 -14.90
N ASN A 306 -10.65 49.87 -13.96
CA ASN A 306 -11.23 51.20 -13.78
C ASN A 306 -10.17 52.23 -13.43
N SER A 307 -10.23 53.42 -14.03
CA SER A 307 -9.34 54.55 -13.72
C SER A 307 -9.83 55.42 -12.55
N SER A 308 -11.00 55.14 -11.99
CA SER A 308 -11.64 55.94 -10.94
C SER A 308 -12.39 55.07 -9.92
N SER A 309 -11.99 55.13 -8.65
CA SER A 309 -12.54 54.30 -7.58
C SER A 309 -13.99 54.65 -7.23
N SER A 310 -14.95 53.89 -7.76
CA SER A 310 -16.34 53.86 -7.31
C SER A 310 -16.75 52.43 -6.91
N SER A 311 -17.60 52.31 -5.89
CA SER A 311 -18.11 51.02 -5.42
C SER A 311 -19.04 50.40 -6.46
N SER A 312 -18.58 49.37 -7.17
CA SER A 312 -19.46 48.54 -8.01
C SER A 312 -20.48 47.81 -7.13
N PRO A 313 -21.76 47.69 -7.56
CA PRO A 313 -22.69 46.75 -6.93
C PRO A 313 -22.14 45.31 -6.99
N GLN A 314 -22.65 44.46 -6.09
CA GLN A 314 -22.36 43.02 -6.11
C GLN A 314 -22.96 42.40 -7.38
N PRO A 315 -22.22 41.54 -8.10
CA PRO A 315 -22.75 40.84 -9.27
C PRO A 315 -23.91 39.90 -8.92
N THR A 316 -24.75 39.61 -9.91
CA THR A 316 -25.79 38.57 -9.82
C THR A 316 -25.31 37.27 -10.44
N LEU A 317 -25.92 36.13 -10.06
CA LEU A 317 -25.61 34.85 -10.70
C LEU A 317 -26.04 34.86 -12.19
N PRO A 318 -25.34 34.12 -13.08
CA PRO A 318 -25.72 34.06 -14.49
C PRO A 318 -27.10 33.42 -14.67
N SER A 319 -28.03 34.14 -15.31
CA SER A 319 -29.36 33.62 -15.63
C SER A 319 -29.35 32.52 -16.70
N SER A 320 -28.24 32.36 -17.42
CA SER A 320 -28.00 31.31 -18.41
C SER A 320 -27.52 29.98 -17.84
N LEU A 321 -27.15 29.92 -16.55
CA LEU A 321 -26.60 28.71 -15.93
C LEU A 321 -27.69 27.61 -15.82
N PRO A 322 -27.62 26.50 -16.58
CA PRO A 322 -28.70 25.50 -16.64
C PRO A 322 -28.91 24.79 -15.31
N ALA A 323 -30.12 24.27 -15.06
CA ALA A 323 -30.45 23.55 -13.83
C ALA A 323 -29.64 22.25 -13.70
N SER A 324 -29.35 21.81 -12.48
CA SER A 324 -28.51 20.63 -12.24
C SER A 324 -29.05 19.33 -12.83
N ASN A 325 -30.33 19.25 -13.18
CA ASN A 325 -30.93 18.10 -13.87
C ASN A 325 -31.28 18.37 -15.34
N ASP A 326 -30.77 19.45 -15.95
CA ASP A 326 -31.09 19.83 -17.33
C ASP A 326 -30.27 19.04 -18.36
N THR A 327 -30.65 17.78 -18.56
CA THR A 327 -30.05 16.89 -19.58
C THR A 327 -30.17 17.47 -20.99
N ASN A 328 -31.20 18.28 -21.28
CA ASN A 328 -31.35 18.92 -22.59
C ASN A 328 -30.26 19.97 -22.82
N ALA A 329 -29.94 20.78 -21.80
CA ALA A 329 -28.84 21.74 -21.86
C ALA A 329 -27.48 21.05 -22.03
N ALA A 330 -27.19 20.02 -21.22
CA ALA A 330 -25.97 19.22 -21.34
C ALA A 330 -25.80 18.63 -22.76
N THR A 331 -26.86 18.01 -23.29
CA THR A 331 -26.88 17.41 -24.63
C THR A 331 -26.73 18.46 -25.74
N SER A 332 -27.42 19.61 -25.61
CA SER A 332 -27.39 20.68 -26.61
C SER A 332 -26.01 21.31 -26.75
N PHE A 333 -25.26 21.45 -25.65
CA PHE A 333 -23.89 21.95 -25.69
C PHE A 333 -22.96 20.97 -26.42
N VAL A 334 -22.93 19.69 -26.02
CA VAL A 334 -21.99 18.72 -26.62
C VAL A 334 -22.30 18.42 -28.09
N ALA A 335 -23.56 18.56 -28.53
CA ALA A 335 -23.94 18.45 -29.94
C ALA A 335 -23.35 19.57 -30.83
N GLY A 336 -22.88 20.68 -30.25
CA GLY A 336 -22.17 21.75 -30.97
C GLY A 336 -20.70 21.44 -31.26
N LEU A 337 -20.08 20.49 -30.54
CA LEU A 337 -18.66 20.18 -30.64
C LEU A 337 -18.32 19.49 -31.97
N ARG A 338 -17.41 20.10 -32.73
CA ARG A 338 -16.91 19.61 -34.03
C ARG A 338 -15.47 20.02 -34.22
N SER A 339 -14.62 19.15 -34.78
CA SER A 339 -13.22 19.49 -35.05
C SER A 339 -13.12 20.60 -36.11
N LEU A 340 -12.10 21.47 -35.99
CA LEU A 340 -11.87 22.58 -36.91
C LEU A 340 -11.79 22.13 -38.38
N ALA A 341 -11.17 20.98 -38.64
CA ALA A 341 -11.10 20.32 -39.95
C ALA A 341 -10.65 21.27 -41.08
N SER A 342 -9.49 21.89 -40.89
CA SER A 342 -8.89 22.88 -41.81
C SER A 342 -7.58 22.36 -42.41
N THR A 343 -7.04 23.04 -43.42
CA THR A 343 -5.77 22.65 -44.07
C THR A 343 -4.57 22.62 -43.12
N LYS A 344 -4.57 23.41 -42.03
CA LYS A 344 -3.53 23.39 -40.99
C LYS A 344 -3.83 22.40 -39.85
N HIS A 345 -5.10 22.10 -39.61
CA HIS A 345 -5.58 21.23 -38.53
C HIS A 345 -6.59 20.23 -39.14
N PRO A 346 -6.10 19.20 -39.86
CA PRO A 346 -6.95 18.22 -40.53
C PRO A 346 -7.71 17.33 -39.53
N ALA A 347 -8.80 16.70 -39.99
CA ALA A 347 -9.54 15.71 -39.24
C ALA A 347 -9.39 14.35 -39.94
N ASP A 348 -8.39 13.58 -39.50
CA ASP A 348 -8.02 12.27 -40.08
C ASP A 348 -8.88 11.13 -39.49
N VAL A 349 -10.20 11.25 -39.64
CA VAL A 349 -11.18 10.31 -39.07
C VAL A 349 -11.06 8.93 -39.74
N PRO A 350 -10.88 7.83 -38.98
CA PRO A 350 -10.87 6.47 -39.52
C PRO A 350 -12.21 6.15 -40.20
N GLN A 351 -12.20 6.06 -41.53
CA GLN A 351 -13.40 5.81 -42.35
C GLN A 351 -13.84 4.35 -42.29
N THR A 352 -12.87 3.44 -42.45
CA THR A 352 -12.99 2.00 -42.21
C THR A 352 -12.48 1.66 -40.80
N ILE A 353 -13.02 0.58 -40.22
CA ILE A 353 -12.59 0.05 -38.92
C ILE A 353 -12.20 -1.42 -39.06
N ASP A 354 -11.12 -1.83 -38.41
CA ASP A 354 -10.64 -3.21 -38.37
C ASP A 354 -11.22 -3.97 -37.16
N ARG A 355 -11.49 -3.25 -36.06
CA ARG A 355 -12.13 -3.79 -34.85
C ARG A 355 -13.23 -2.87 -34.34
N ARG A 356 -14.34 -3.46 -33.89
CA ARG A 356 -15.33 -2.81 -33.02
C ARG A 356 -15.26 -3.45 -31.64
N ILE A 357 -15.45 -2.63 -30.61
CA ILE A 357 -15.54 -3.00 -29.20
C ILE A 357 -16.78 -2.29 -28.65
N VAL A 358 -17.74 -3.02 -28.08
CA VAL A 358 -18.87 -2.46 -27.34
C VAL A 358 -18.60 -2.68 -25.85
N ILE A 359 -18.67 -1.60 -25.07
CA ILE A 359 -18.37 -1.60 -23.63
C ILE A 359 -19.58 -1.09 -22.87
N THR A 360 -20.28 -1.97 -22.15
CA THR A 360 -21.29 -1.55 -21.18
C THR A 360 -20.63 -0.98 -19.94
N VAL A 361 -21.08 0.20 -19.52
CA VAL A 361 -20.58 0.94 -18.36
C VAL A 361 -21.65 0.91 -17.27
N ALA A 362 -21.28 0.43 -16.07
CA ALA A 362 -22.25 0.17 -15.02
C ALA A 362 -21.72 0.45 -13.60
N VAL A 363 -22.59 0.98 -12.76
CA VAL A 363 -22.46 0.95 -11.30
C VAL A 363 -23.03 -0.38 -10.79
N ASN A 364 -22.34 -0.99 -9.84
CA ASN A 364 -22.47 -2.39 -9.47
C ASN A 364 -22.37 -2.58 -7.95
N LEU A 365 -22.66 -3.79 -7.49
CA LEU A 365 -22.44 -4.25 -6.11
C LEU A 365 -21.44 -5.42 -6.09
N LEU A 366 -20.66 -5.51 -5.02
CA LEU A 366 -19.90 -6.68 -4.62
C LEU A 366 -20.47 -7.19 -3.28
N PRO A 367 -20.58 -8.52 -3.08
CA PRO A 367 -21.12 -9.05 -1.83
C PRO A 367 -20.32 -8.54 -0.61
N CYS A 368 -21.02 -8.18 0.46
CA CYS A 368 -20.38 -7.90 1.73
C CYS A 368 -19.67 -9.16 2.27
N GLU A 369 -18.59 -8.97 3.01
CA GLU A 369 -17.77 -10.08 3.50
C GLU A 369 -18.52 -10.88 4.59
N PRO A 370 -18.45 -12.22 4.60
CA PRO A 370 -19.16 -13.03 5.58
C PRO A 370 -18.80 -12.69 7.03
N GLY A 371 -19.78 -12.18 7.78
CA GLY A 371 -19.61 -11.76 9.19
C GLY A 371 -19.41 -10.25 9.39
N ASN A 372 -19.24 -9.48 8.30
CA ASN A 372 -19.21 -8.03 8.32
C ASN A 372 -20.59 -7.44 7.94
N THR A 373 -20.77 -6.15 8.21
CA THR A 373 -21.89 -5.33 7.73
C THR A 373 -21.35 -4.23 6.84
N CYS A 374 -21.98 -4.01 5.68
CA CYS A 374 -21.60 -2.97 4.74
C CYS A 374 -22.73 -1.93 4.63
N ASP A 375 -22.38 -0.66 4.47
CA ASP A 375 -23.34 0.47 4.48
C ASP A 375 -23.75 0.90 3.05
N GLY A 376 -23.34 0.15 2.03
CA GLY A 376 -23.73 0.38 0.64
C GLY A 376 -25.14 -0.15 0.31
N ALA A 377 -25.57 0.02 -0.93
CA ALA A 377 -26.92 -0.35 -1.33
C ALA A 377 -27.14 -1.88 -1.20
N GLN A 378 -28.29 -2.27 -0.62
CA GLN A 378 -28.66 -3.66 -0.30
C GLN A 378 -27.74 -4.33 0.73
N ASP A 379 -27.13 -3.55 1.64
CA ASP A 379 -26.17 -4.02 2.66
C ASP A 379 -24.88 -4.63 2.07
N ASP A 380 -24.63 -4.35 0.78
CA ASP A 380 -23.48 -4.80 -0.02
C ASP A 380 -22.52 -3.62 -0.32
N ARG A 381 -21.44 -3.89 -1.06
CA ARG A 381 -20.35 -2.93 -1.33
C ARG A 381 -20.47 -2.32 -2.72
N LEU A 382 -20.43 -1.01 -2.87
CA LEU A 382 -20.40 -0.35 -4.18
C LEU A 382 -19.15 -0.76 -5.00
N SER A 383 -19.36 -0.84 -6.31
CA SER A 383 -18.33 -1.12 -7.31
C SER A 383 -18.77 -0.58 -8.67
N ALA A 384 -17.90 -0.69 -9.67
CA ALA A 384 -18.23 -0.42 -11.06
C ALA A 384 -17.65 -1.50 -11.98
N SER A 385 -18.17 -1.60 -13.20
CA SER A 385 -17.64 -2.53 -14.20
C SER A 385 -17.70 -2.00 -15.63
N LEU A 386 -16.78 -2.53 -16.45
CA LEU A 386 -16.79 -2.43 -17.90
C LEU A 386 -17.00 -3.85 -18.46
N ASN A 387 -18.02 -4.05 -19.30
CA ASN A 387 -18.44 -5.37 -19.79
C ASN A 387 -18.59 -6.44 -18.68
N ASN A 388 -19.18 -6.04 -17.55
CA ASN A 388 -19.38 -6.90 -16.35
C ASN A 388 -18.07 -7.43 -15.72
N ILE A 389 -16.94 -6.77 -15.99
CA ILE A 389 -15.66 -6.97 -15.31
C ILE A 389 -15.39 -5.76 -14.40
N SER A 390 -15.32 -5.99 -13.10
CA SER A 390 -14.86 -5.00 -12.13
C SER A 390 -13.35 -5.13 -11.99
N PHE A 391 -12.63 -4.08 -12.37
CA PHE A 391 -11.17 -4.10 -12.42
C PHE A 391 -10.57 -4.20 -11.02
N VAL A 392 -9.50 -5.00 -10.89
CA VAL A 392 -8.72 -5.11 -9.65
C VAL A 392 -7.30 -4.67 -9.95
N SER A 393 -6.82 -3.65 -9.25
CA SER A 393 -5.44 -3.15 -9.40
C SER A 393 -4.45 -4.25 -8.99
N PRO A 394 -3.43 -4.55 -9.82
CA PRO A 394 -2.42 -5.56 -9.50
C PRO A 394 -1.39 -5.01 -8.50
N VAL A 395 -0.53 -5.88 -7.98
CA VAL A 395 0.57 -5.50 -7.05
C VAL A 395 1.93 -5.28 -7.74
N VAL A 396 2.02 -5.61 -9.02
CA VAL A 396 3.11 -5.25 -9.93
C VAL A 396 2.43 -4.54 -11.10
N ASP A 397 2.98 -3.41 -11.56
CA ASP A 397 2.30 -2.67 -12.60
C ASP A 397 2.21 -3.43 -13.93
N ILE A 398 1.12 -3.23 -14.66
CA ILE A 398 0.82 -3.99 -15.89
C ILE A 398 1.93 -3.79 -16.93
N LEU A 399 2.52 -2.60 -17.03
CA LEU A 399 3.60 -2.30 -17.96
C LEU A 399 4.89 -3.06 -17.64
N GLU A 400 5.33 -3.07 -16.37
CA GLU A 400 6.47 -3.88 -15.93
C GLU A 400 6.19 -5.38 -16.13
N ALA A 401 5.00 -5.86 -15.76
CA ALA A 401 4.61 -7.24 -15.95
C ALA A 401 4.60 -7.66 -17.42
N TYR A 402 4.09 -6.80 -18.31
CA TYR A 402 4.14 -7.00 -19.77
C TYR A 402 5.59 -6.99 -20.28
N TYR A 403 6.37 -5.98 -19.91
CA TYR A 403 7.73 -5.77 -20.43
C TYR A 403 8.72 -6.84 -19.95
N ARG A 404 8.53 -7.38 -18.74
CA ARG A 404 9.34 -8.46 -18.16
C ARG A 404 8.72 -9.86 -18.32
N ASN A 405 7.55 -9.97 -18.96
CA ASN A 405 6.81 -11.22 -19.16
C ASN A 405 6.52 -11.97 -17.83
N ILE A 406 6.01 -11.25 -16.83
CA ILE A 406 5.65 -11.79 -15.51
C ILE A 406 4.24 -12.38 -15.56
N SER A 407 4.15 -13.71 -15.37
CA SER A 407 2.88 -14.44 -15.37
C SER A 407 2.04 -14.16 -14.11
N GLY A 408 0.71 -14.14 -14.26
CA GLY A 408 -0.23 -14.08 -13.13
C GLY A 408 -0.61 -12.68 -12.66
N VAL A 409 -0.10 -11.63 -13.29
CA VAL A 409 -0.42 -10.22 -12.94
C VAL A 409 -1.71 -9.73 -13.61
N PHE A 410 -1.92 -10.08 -14.87
CA PHE A 410 -3.12 -9.71 -15.64
C PHE A 410 -3.47 -10.80 -16.67
N GLY A 411 -4.75 -10.87 -17.05
CA GLY A 411 -5.24 -11.64 -18.19
C GLY A 411 -5.44 -10.76 -19.43
N THR A 412 -5.46 -11.37 -20.62
CA THR A 412 -5.74 -10.68 -21.89
C THR A 412 -7.19 -10.92 -22.38
N GLY A 413 -8.07 -11.32 -21.46
CA GLY A 413 -9.42 -11.81 -21.74
C GLY A 413 -10.51 -10.75 -21.79
N PHE A 414 -10.17 -9.46 -21.87
CA PHE A 414 -11.19 -8.40 -21.94
C PHE A 414 -12.05 -8.55 -23.22
N PRO A 415 -13.38 -8.70 -23.09
CA PRO A 415 -14.25 -9.06 -24.21
C PRO A 415 -14.60 -7.83 -25.06
N ASP A 416 -14.76 -8.05 -26.37
CA ASP A 416 -15.14 -6.99 -27.32
C ASP A 416 -16.63 -6.66 -27.31
N GLU A 417 -17.44 -7.44 -26.60
CA GLU A 417 -18.88 -7.28 -26.46
C GLU A 417 -19.24 -7.62 -25.01
N PRO A 418 -20.30 -7.03 -24.43
CA PRO A 418 -20.78 -7.42 -23.10
C PRO A 418 -21.15 -8.92 -23.08
N PRO A 419 -20.78 -9.66 -22.02
CA PRO A 419 -20.98 -11.12 -21.96
C PRO A 419 -22.47 -11.53 -21.92
N LEU A 420 -23.36 -10.59 -21.63
CA LEU A 420 -24.80 -10.77 -21.68
C LEU A 420 -25.44 -9.51 -22.29
N ALA A 421 -26.19 -9.68 -23.38
CA ALA A 421 -26.99 -8.61 -23.96
C ALA A 421 -28.35 -8.50 -23.25
N TYR A 422 -28.73 -7.26 -22.89
CA TYR A 422 -30.02 -6.93 -22.29
C TYR A 422 -30.43 -5.51 -22.71
N ASN A 423 -31.63 -5.05 -22.30
CA ASN A 423 -32.04 -3.66 -22.48
C ASN A 423 -31.33 -2.78 -21.45
N TYR A 424 -30.14 -2.28 -21.79
CA TYR A 424 -29.24 -1.53 -20.90
C TYR A 424 -29.89 -0.30 -20.27
N THR A 425 -30.74 0.40 -21.03
CA THR A 425 -31.46 1.60 -20.60
C THR A 425 -32.91 1.34 -20.16
N ALA A 426 -33.20 0.15 -19.61
CA ALA A 426 -34.51 -0.12 -19.01
C ALA A 426 -34.67 0.58 -17.64
N ASP A 427 -35.88 1.05 -17.30
CA ASP A 427 -36.17 1.63 -15.98
C ASP A 427 -36.09 0.62 -14.82
N THR A 428 -36.07 -0.69 -15.14
CA THR A 428 -36.01 -1.76 -14.14
C THR A 428 -35.18 -2.91 -14.70
N LEU A 429 -34.08 -3.22 -14.02
CA LEU A 429 -33.13 -4.26 -14.40
C LEU A 429 -33.13 -5.42 -13.40
N PRO A 430 -32.95 -6.68 -13.86
CA PRO A 430 -32.84 -7.83 -12.96
C PRO A 430 -31.66 -7.73 -11.96
N ALA A 431 -31.92 -8.01 -10.69
CA ALA A 431 -30.93 -7.90 -9.61
C ALA A 431 -29.67 -8.76 -9.82
N PHE A 432 -29.72 -9.85 -10.58
CA PHE A 432 -28.54 -10.68 -10.85
C PHE A 432 -27.48 -9.95 -11.70
N LEU A 433 -27.84 -8.87 -12.39
CA LEU A 433 -26.90 -8.03 -13.15
C LEU A 433 -26.04 -7.15 -12.24
N LEU A 434 -26.43 -6.95 -10.98
CA LEU A 434 -25.74 -6.06 -10.04
C LEU A 434 -24.32 -6.52 -9.72
N PHE A 435 -24.01 -7.83 -9.82
CA PHE A 435 -22.77 -8.43 -9.34
C PHE A 435 -21.81 -8.81 -10.49
N PRO A 436 -20.74 -8.04 -10.74
CA PRO A 436 -19.78 -8.27 -11.82
C PRO A 436 -18.69 -9.27 -11.41
N ARG A 437 -17.96 -9.80 -12.38
CA ARG A 437 -16.75 -10.59 -12.12
C ARG A 437 -15.59 -9.65 -11.76
N ARG A 438 -14.96 -9.84 -10.60
CA ARG A 438 -13.69 -9.16 -10.27
C ARG A 438 -12.54 -9.81 -11.05
N ALA A 439 -11.79 -9.04 -11.84
CA ALA A 439 -10.60 -9.51 -12.54
C ALA A 439 -9.69 -8.37 -13.05
N THR A 440 -8.40 -8.66 -13.22
CA THR A 440 -7.42 -7.77 -13.87
C THR A 440 -7.26 -8.21 -15.33
N GLU A 441 -8.08 -7.67 -16.23
CA GLU A 441 -8.12 -8.08 -17.64
C GLU A 441 -7.82 -6.88 -18.55
N VAL A 442 -6.95 -7.08 -19.55
CA VAL A 442 -6.57 -6.05 -20.52
C VAL A 442 -7.02 -6.41 -21.93
N LYS A 443 -7.21 -5.39 -22.77
CA LYS A 443 -7.39 -5.56 -24.22
C LYS A 443 -6.07 -5.35 -24.94
N VAL A 444 -5.54 -6.41 -25.56
CA VAL A 444 -4.42 -6.29 -26.49
C VAL A 444 -4.94 -5.94 -27.89
N LEU A 445 -4.32 -4.94 -28.52
CA LEU A 445 -4.62 -4.48 -29.88
C LEU A 445 -3.32 -4.45 -30.70
N GLU A 446 -3.40 -4.87 -31.95
CA GLU A 446 -2.26 -4.81 -32.87
C GLU A 446 -1.94 -3.37 -33.28
N TYR A 447 -0.66 -3.07 -33.47
CA TYR A 447 -0.22 -1.74 -33.89
C TYR A 447 -0.87 -1.34 -35.22
N ASN A 448 -1.33 -0.08 -35.31
CA ASN A 448 -2.03 0.50 -36.46
C ASN A 448 -3.42 -0.10 -36.77
N THR A 449 -4.02 -0.87 -35.85
CA THR A 449 -5.45 -1.25 -35.93
C THR A 449 -6.33 -0.01 -35.87
N SER A 450 -7.29 0.14 -36.80
CA SER A 450 -8.36 1.13 -36.70
C SER A 450 -9.51 0.58 -35.84
N VAL A 451 -9.85 1.28 -34.76
CA VAL A 451 -10.75 0.79 -33.71
C VAL A 451 -11.94 1.72 -33.56
N GLU A 452 -13.13 1.13 -33.48
CA GLU A 452 -14.33 1.79 -32.94
C GLU A 452 -14.62 1.24 -31.55
N VAL A 453 -14.76 2.13 -30.56
CA VAL A 453 -15.25 1.76 -29.22
C VAL A 453 -16.61 2.43 -29.03
N VAL A 454 -17.62 1.65 -28.67
CA VAL A 454 -18.96 2.15 -28.32
C VAL A 454 -19.14 1.95 -26.83
N PHE A 455 -19.16 3.04 -26.07
CA PHE A 455 -19.54 3.01 -24.67
C PHE A 455 -21.06 3.08 -24.56
N GLN A 456 -21.65 2.13 -23.83
CA GLN A 456 -23.08 2.02 -23.57
C GLN A 456 -23.32 2.26 -22.07
N GLY A 457 -23.98 3.37 -21.73
CA GLY A 457 -24.48 3.61 -20.39
C GLY A 457 -25.57 2.60 -20.01
N THR A 458 -25.66 2.28 -18.73
CA THR A 458 -26.68 1.37 -18.19
C THR A 458 -27.43 2.04 -17.05
N ASN A 459 -28.71 1.71 -16.90
CA ASN A 459 -29.53 2.13 -15.74
C ASN A 459 -29.33 1.21 -14.53
N LEU A 460 -28.18 0.53 -14.42
CA LEU A 460 -27.93 -0.43 -13.35
C LEU A 460 -27.64 0.29 -12.03
N LEU A 461 -28.29 -0.14 -10.95
CA LEU A 461 -28.25 0.48 -9.63
C LEU A 461 -28.58 1.99 -9.70
N ALA A 462 -27.56 2.84 -9.63
CA ALA A 462 -27.64 4.28 -9.71
C ALA A 462 -26.91 4.78 -10.97
N GLY A 463 -27.33 4.29 -12.14
CA GLY A 463 -26.76 4.69 -13.43
C GLY A 463 -26.73 6.21 -13.59
N GLU A 464 -25.65 6.72 -14.18
CA GLU A 464 -25.34 8.14 -14.31
C GLU A 464 -24.58 8.40 -15.61
N ASN A 465 -24.25 9.67 -15.88
CA ASN A 465 -23.32 10.01 -16.95
C ASN A 465 -21.88 9.67 -16.54
N HIS A 466 -21.09 9.16 -17.48
CA HIS A 466 -19.74 8.68 -17.21
C HIS A 466 -18.69 9.34 -18.12
N PRO A 467 -17.71 10.10 -17.58
CA PRO A 467 -16.58 10.59 -18.35
C PRO A 467 -15.60 9.45 -18.66
N MET A 468 -15.64 8.92 -19.88
CA MET A 468 -14.72 7.88 -20.33
C MET A 468 -13.46 8.51 -20.91
N HIS A 469 -12.32 8.33 -20.22
CA HIS A 469 -11.01 8.82 -20.63
C HIS A 469 -10.15 7.71 -21.27
N LEU A 470 -9.40 8.07 -22.32
CA LEU A 470 -8.42 7.19 -22.96
C LEU A 470 -7.00 7.77 -22.81
N HIS A 471 -6.19 7.16 -21.94
CA HIS A 471 -4.76 7.45 -21.81
C HIS A 471 -4.01 7.22 -23.15
N GLY A 472 -2.96 7.99 -23.39
CA GLY A 472 -2.06 7.80 -24.53
C GLY A 472 -2.65 8.03 -25.93
N PHE A 473 -3.91 8.47 -26.03
CA PHE A 473 -4.61 8.71 -27.29
C PHE A 473 -5.72 9.75 -27.14
N SER A 474 -5.76 10.74 -28.04
CA SER A 474 -7.03 11.39 -28.42
C SER A 474 -7.80 10.57 -29.47
N PHE A 475 -9.12 10.71 -29.50
CA PHE A 475 -10.05 9.97 -30.36
C PHE A 475 -11.13 10.88 -30.95
N TYR A 476 -11.71 10.46 -32.08
CA TYR A 476 -12.84 11.15 -32.71
C TYR A 476 -14.16 10.62 -32.16
N VAL A 477 -15.02 11.47 -31.58
CA VAL A 477 -16.36 11.05 -31.14
C VAL A 477 -17.32 11.12 -32.32
N VAL A 478 -17.48 10.00 -33.02
CA VAL A 478 -18.23 9.90 -34.29
C VAL A 478 -19.73 9.88 -34.10
N GLY A 479 -20.24 9.49 -32.94
CA GLY A 479 -21.68 9.47 -32.65
C GLY A 479 -21.98 9.47 -31.16
N ARG A 480 -23.15 9.98 -30.78
CA ARG A 480 -23.73 9.91 -29.43
C ARG A 480 -25.24 9.74 -29.58
N GLY A 481 -25.90 9.04 -28.65
CA GLY A 481 -27.35 8.80 -28.71
C GLY A 481 -27.95 8.43 -27.35
N PHE A 482 -29.27 8.35 -27.31
CA PHE A 482 -30.04 7.82 -26.17
C PHE A 482 -30.65 6.46 -26.53
N GLY A 483 -30.92 5.64 -25.52
CA GLY A 483 -31.31 4.23 -25.65
C GLY A 483 -30.12 3.28 -25.74
N ASN A 484 -30.39 2.07 -26.20
CA ASN A 484 -29.34 1.09 -26.52
C ASN A 484 -28.79 1.38 -27.93
N PHE A 485 -27.49 1.28 -28.11
CA PHE A 485 -26.84 1.39 -29.41
C PHE A 485 -27.31 0.28 -30.37
N ASP A 486 -27.79 0.69 -31.56
CA ASP A 486 -28.11 -0.22 -32.67
C ASP A 486 -27.01 -0.14 -33.74
N ASN A 487 -26.19 -1.19 -33.77
CA ASN A 487 -25.08 -1.38 -34.70
C ASN A 487 -25.49 -1.36 -36.20
N THR A 488 -26.78 -1.44 -36.53
CA THR A 488 -27.30 -1.37 -37.90
C THR A 488 -27.80 0.02 -38.29
N THR A 489 -28.37 0.78 -37.36
CA THR A 489 -28.94 2.11 -37.66
C THR A 489 -28.03 3.26 -37.25
N ASP A 490 -27.43 3.21 -36.07
CA ASP A 490 -26.72 4.36 -35.49
C ASP A 490 -25.43 4.72 -36.23
N PRO A 491 -24.63 3.78 -36.76
CA PRO A 491 -23.49 4.12 -37.62
C PRO A 491 -23.84 4.90 -38.89
N SER A 492 -25.11 4.91 -39.31
CA SER A 492 -25.56 5.69 -40.48
C SER A 492 -25.70 7.19 -40.21
N THR A 493 -25.79 7.60 -38.93
CA THR A 493 -25.90 9.01 -38.51
C THR A 493 -24.58 9.57 -37.97
N TYR A 494 -23.50 8.79 -37.98
CA TYR A 494 -22.19 9.22 -37.50
C TYR A 494 -21.64 10.43 -38.27
N ASN A 495 -21.03 11.36 -37.54
CA ASN A 495 -20.17 12.39 -38.12
C ASN A 495 -18.81 11.78 -38.46
N LEU A 496 -18.62 11.43 -39.73
CA LEU A 496 -17.34 10.95 -40.27
C LEU A 496 -16.55 12.03 -41.03
N VAL A 497 -16.95 13.30 -40.90
CA VAL A 497 -16.37 14.45 -41.61
C VAL A 497 -15.57 15.36 -40.68
N ASP A 498 -16.18 15.78 -39.57
CA ASP A 498 -15.56 16.65 -38.56
C ASP A 498 -16.03 16.38 -37.12
N PRO A 499 -16.10 15.11 -36.68
CA PRO A 499 -16.37 14.77 -35.28
C PRO A 499 -15.35 15.45 -34.36
N PRO A 500 -15.73 15.86 -33.14
CA PRO A 500 -14.80 16.43 -32.19
C PRO A 500 -13.69 15.42 -31.85
N PHE A 501 -12.47 15.93 -31.71
CA PHE A 501 -11.29 15.15 -31.32
C PHE A 501 -11.02 15.44 -29.84
N GLU A 502 -11.37 14.47 -28.99
CA GLU A 502 -11.38 14.57 -27.53
C GLU A 502 -10.42 13.52 -26.94
N ASN A 503 -10.03 13.65 -25.68
CA ASN A 503 -9.39 12.57 -24.90
C ASN A 503 -10.34 12.02 -23.83
N THR A 504 -11.42 12.73 -23.51
CA THR A 504 -12.44 12.33 -22.54
C THR A 504 -13.83 12.58 -23.11
N VAL A 505 -14.74 11.59 -23.02
CA VAL A 505 -16.12 11.69 -23.53
C VAL A 505 -17.14 11.35 -22.46
N GLY A 506 -18.07 12.28 -22.20
CA GLY A 506 -19.26 12.01 -21.39
C GLY A 506 -20.23 11.05 -22.10
N VAL A 507 -20.43 9.87 -21.52
CA VAL A 507 -21.39 8.85 -21.96
C VAL A 507 -22.71 9.05 -21.20
N PRO A 508 -23.85 9.26 -21.87
CA PRO A 508 -25.11 9.47 -21.17
C PRO A 508 -25.60 8.22 -20.42
N LYS A 509 -26.13 8.39 -19.19
CA LYS A 509 -26.83 7.35 -18.41
C LYS A 509 -27.72 6.46 -19.26
N ASN A 510 -28.68 7.11 -19.92
CA ASN A 510 -29.71 6.51 -20.75
C ASN A 510 -29.25 6.44 -22.22
N GLY A 511 -27.98 6.21 -22.52
CA GLY A 511 -27.46 6.37 -23.87
C GLY A 511 -26.10 5.77 -24.13
N TRP A 512 -25.47 6.22 -25.22
CA TRP A 512 -24.21 5.69 -25.72
C TRP A 512 -23.38 6.78 -26.40
N ALA A 513 -22.06 6.54 -26.49
CA ALA A 513 -21.12 7.33 -27.27
C ALA A 513 -20.16 6.42 -28.04
N ALA A 514 -19.97 6.69 -29.33
CA ALA A 514 -19.10 5.94 -30.21
C ALA A 514 -17.88 6.78 -30.58
N ILE A 515 -16.69 6.21 -30.38
CA ILE A 515 -15.40 6.84 -30.65
C ILE A 515 -14.59 6.04 -31.67
N ARG A 516 -13.75 6.72 -32.46
CA ARG A 516 -12.78 6.09 -33.38
C ARG A 516 -11.37 6.64 -33.20
N PHE A 517 -10.40 5.74 -33.19
CA PHE A 517 -8.96 6.06 -33.20
C PHE A 517 -8.18 4.98 -33.96
N VAL A 518 -6.88 5.21 -34.16
CA VAL A 518 -5.97 4.19 -34.70
C VAL A 518 -4.91 3.90 -33.64
N ALA A 519 -4.75 2.62 -33.28
CA ALA A 519 -3.85 2.16 -32.22
C ALA A 519 -2.36 2.28 -32.61
N ARG A 520 -1.86 3.51 -32.75
CA ARG A 520 -0.50 3.86 -33.22
C ARG A 520 0.49 4.19 -32.10
N ASN A 521 0.09 4.01 -30.85
CA ASN A 521 0.94 4.25 -29.69
C ASN A 521 1.23 2.92 -28.95
N PRO A 522 2.39 2.28 -29.17
CA PRO A 522 2.70 0.99 -28.58
C PRO A 522 3.06 1.15 -27.10
N GLY A 523 2.47 0.30 -26.26
CA GLY A 523 2.63 0.35 -24.80
C GLY A 523 1.63 1.25 -24.08
N ALA A 524 0.77 1.99 -24.80
CA ALA A 524 -0.40 2.61 -24.20
C ALA A 524 -1.35 1.52 -23.67
N ILE A 525 -1.48 1.44 -22.34
CA ILE A 525 -2.40 0.53 -21.64
C ILE A 525 -3.55 1.40 -21.13
N VAL A 526 -4.78 1.05 -21.47
CA VAL A 526 -5.92 1.95 -21.24
C VAL A 526 -7.20 1.19 -20.91
N PHE A 527 -7.77 1.49 -19.74
CA PHE A 527 -9.11 2.08 -19.58
C PHE A 527 -9.23 2.55 -18.14
N LEU A 528 -9.57 3.83 -17.93
CA LEU A 528 -9.83 4.37 -16.60
C LEU A 528 -11.24 4.96 -16.55
N PHE A 529 -12.00 4.50 -15.55
CA PHE A 529 -13.34 4.96 -15.25
C PHE A 529 -13.29 6.12 -14.25
N GLY A 530 -14.22 7.08 -14.34
CA GLY A 530 -14.25 8.26 -13.46
C GLY A 530 -14.48 7.95 -11.97
N PHE A 531 -15.00 6.76 -11.65
CA PHE A 531 -15.35 6.35 -10.29
C PHE A 531 -14.41 5.28 -9.73
N PHE A 532 -13.24 5.69 -9.25
CA PHE A 532 -12.38 4.83 -8.43
C PHE A 532 -12.74 4.96 -6.95
N VAL A 533 -13.67 4.13 -6.52
CA VAL A 533 -13.65 3.56 -5.17
C VAL A 533 -12.62 2.42 -5.20
N HIS A 534 -11.34 2.80 -5.29
CA HIS A 534 -10.18 1.91 -5.30
C HIS A 534 -10.26 1.04 -4.06
N HIS A 535 -10.52 -0.27 -4.18
CA HIS A 535 -10.59 -1.14 -3.01
C HIS A 535 -9.27 -1.14 -2.23
N ALA A 536 -9.15 -0.24 -1.23
CA ALA A 536 -8.09 -0.23 -0.21
C ALA A 536 -8.31 -1.42 0.73
N LEU A 537 -8.09 -2.60 0.15
CA LEU A 537 -7.41 -3.66 0.85
C LEU A 537 -6.10 -3.06 1.36
N ALA A 538 -5.84 -3.17 2.66
CA ALA A 538 -4.50 -3.16 3.25
C ALA A 538 -3.51 -2.08 2.74
N ASN A 539 -3.22 -1.05 3.56
CA ASN A 539 -2.11 -0.15 3.23
C ASN A 539 -0.85 -0.98 3.02
N THR A 540 -0.26 -0.87 1.82
CA THR A 540 0.93 -1.62 1.46
C THR A 540 2.16 -0.78 1.79
N LEU A 541 2.83 -1.14 2.89
CA LEU A 541 3.97 -0.42 3.46
C LEU A 541 5.27 -0.99 2.90
N TYR A 542 6.02 -0.20 2.13
CA TYR A 542 7.27 -0.64 1.50
C TYR A 542 8.50 -0.26 2.33
N TYR A 543 9.38 -1.24 2.57
CA TYR A 543 10.67 -1.04 3.24
C TYR A 543 11.83 -1.59 2.40
N ASN A 544 12.98 -0.92 2.47
CA ASN A 544 14.25 -1.43 1.94
C ASN A 544 15.18 -1.79 3.10
N PHE A 545 15.61 -3.04 3.15
CA PHE A 545 16.50 -3.57 4.18
C PHE A 545 17.85 -3.91 3.53
N THR A 546 18.85 -3.03 3.69
CA THR A 546 20.23 -3.32 3.27
C THR A 546 20.95 -4.00 4.42
N ILE A 547 21.21 -5.30 4.28
CA ILE A 547 22.04 -6.06 5.21
C ILE A 547 23.51 -5.76 4.89
N GLN A 548 24.27 -5.27 5.87
CA GLN A 548 25.67 -4.91 5.68
C GLN A 548 26.47 -5.04 6.99
N GLU A 549 27.77 -5.26 6.86
CA GLU A 549 28.69 -5.11 7.99
C GLU A 549 28.78 -3.64 8.44
N THR A 550 28.81 -3.41 9.75
CA THR A 550 28.98 -2.08 10.35
C THR A 550 29.74 -2.23 11.68
N PRO A 551 30.75 -1.38 11.96
CA PRO A 551 31.53 -1.47 13.19
C PRO A 551 30.68 -1.07 14.41
N CYS A 552 30.54 -1.98 15.37
CA CYS A 552 29.82 -1.75 16.62
C CYS A 552 30.74 -1.96 17.83
N THR A 553 30.63 -1.07 18.81
CA THR A 553 31.46 -1.07 20.03
C THR A 553 30.65 -1.47 21.24
N ARG A 554 31.02 -2.56 21.92
CA ARG A 554 30.42 -3.05 23.16
C ARG A 554 31.50 -3.70 24.04
N LEU A 555 31.35 -3.67 25.37
CA LEU A 555 32.27 -4.31 26.32
C LEU A 555 33.77 -3.96 26.08
N CYS A 556 34.03 -2.68 25.78
CA CYS A 556 35.35 -2.12 25.44
C CYS A 556 35.95 -2.59 24.09
N LEU A 557 35.22 -3.34 23.26
CA LEU A 557 35.69 -3.90 21.99
C LEU A 557 34.85 -3.40 20.82
N THR A 558 35.51 -2.94 19.74
CA THR A 558 34.88 -2.65 18.45
C THR A 558 35.10 -3.82 17.51
N LYS A 559 34.02 -4.35 16.90
CA LYS A 559 34.07 -5.37 15.84
C LYS A 559 33.04 -5.05 14.74
N PRO A 560 33.22 -5.51 13.49
CA PRO A 560 32.13 -5.53 12.54
C PRO A 560 31.02 -6.48 13.04
N ILE A 561 29.77 -6.11 12.79
CA ILE A 561 28.59 -6.97 12.92
C ILE A 561 27.69 -6.77 11.70
N LEU A 562 26.85 -7.75 11.37
CA LEU A 562 25.77 -7.49 10.43
C LEU A 562 24.70 -6.58 11.06
N THR A 563 24.17 -5.71 10.23
CA THR A 563 23.15 -4.72 10.59
C THR A 563 22.17 -4.57 9.43
N VAL A 564 20.95 -4.12 9.72
CA VAL A 564 20.01 -3.66 8.68
C VAL A 564 20.07 -2.15 8.62
N ASN A 565 20.36 -1.59 7.45
CA ASN A 565 20.49 -0.15 7.21
C ASN A 565 21.50 0.54 8.16
N GLY A 566 22.54 -0.18 8.61
CA GLY A 566 23.53 0.31 9.56
C GLY A 566 23.05 0.36 11.03
N GLN A 567 21.87 -0.19 11.34
CA GLN A 567 21.25 -0.15 12.67
C GLN A 567 21.35 -1.51 13.40
N PHE A 568 21.63 -1.46 14.71
CA PHE A 568 21.55 -2.61 15.62
C PHE A 568 20.94 -2.16 16.97
N PRO A 569 19.74 -2.64 17.36
CA PRO A 569 18.80 -3.44 16.55
C PRO A 569 18.41 -2.74 15.24
N GLY A 570 17.89 -3.52 14.30
CA GLY A 570 17.38 -3.02 13.03
C GLY A 570 16.11 -2.16 13.17
N PRO A 571 15.64 -1.56 12.06
CA PRO A 571 14.52 -0.63 12.07
C PRO A 571 13.21 -1.25 12.58
N THR A 572 12.47 -0.49 13.37
CA THR A 572 11.11 -0.85 13.80
C THR A 572 10.12 -0.56 12.68
N ILE A 573 9.38 -1.59 12.25
CA ILE A 573 8.25 -1.45 11.33
C ILE A 573 7.03 -1.01 12.14
N ASN A 574 6.30 -0.02 11.64
CA ASN A 574 5.07 0.48 12.26
C ASN A 574 3.92 0.24 11.29
N ALA A 575 2.96 -0.58 11.70
CA ALA A 575 1.84 -0.99 10.86
C ALA A 575 0.53 -0.98 11.67
N ARG A 576 -0.58 -1.30 10.99
CA ARG A 576 -1.89 -1.57 11.57
C ARG A 576 -2.36 -2.97 11.20
N ASN A 577 -3.30 -3.49 11.98
CA ASN A 577 -4.06 -4.68 11.64
C ASN A 577 -4.68 -4.53 10.25
N GLY A 578 -4.34 -5.46 9.37
CA GLY A 578 -4.78 -5.49 7.98
C GLY A 578 -3.80 -4.86 7.00
N ASP A 579 -2.71 -4.22 7.41
CA ASP A 579 -1.68 -3.72 6.49
C ASP A 579 -0.89 -4.87 5.84
N ILE A 580 -0.34 -4.63 4.65
CA ILE A 580 0.62 -5.53 4.00
C ILE A 580 1.99 -4.87 4.06
N VAL A 581 2.98 -5.53 4.64
CA VAL A 581 4.35 -5.01 4.71
C VAL A 581 5.18 -5.70 3.63
N VAL A 582 5.72 -4.92 2.69
CA VAL A 582 6.58 -5.40 1.61
C VAL A 582 8.02 -4.98 1.89
N VAL A 583 8.94 -5.93 2.07
CA VAL A 583 10.34 -5.64 2.43
C VAL A 583 11.29 -6.21 1.39
N ASN A 584 11.91 -5.33 0.60
CA ASN A 584 13.01 -5.67 -0.29
C ASN A 584 14.31 -5.74 0.53
N VAL A 585 14.79 -6.96 0.77
CA VAL A 585 16.03 -7.25 1.48
C VAL A 585 17.16 -7.38 0.48
N ILE A 586 18.16 -6.50 0.59
CA ILE A 586 19.38 -6.49 -0.22
C ILE A 586 20.52 -7.04 0.63
N ASN A 587 21.08 -8.18 0.25
CA ASN A 587 22.21 -8.77 0.97
C ASN A 587 23.54 -8.18 0.46
N ARG A 588 24.26 -7.44 1.32
CA ARG A 588 25.66 -7.00 1.09
C ARG A 588 26.66 -7.63 2.06
N ALA A 589 26.26 -8.67 2.81
CA ALA A 589 27.18 -9.51 3.56
C ALA A 589 28.00 -10.40 2.62
N GLU A 590 29.08 -11.00 3.13
CA GLU A 590 29.91 -11.96 2.37
C GLU A 590 29.29 -13.37 2.30
N TYR A 591 28.19 -13.60 3.02
CA TYR A 591 27.52 -14.90 3.18
C TYR A 591 26.01 -14.81 2.97
N ASN A 592 25.40 -15.98 2.81
CA ASN A 592 23.97 -16.14 2.56
C ASN A 592 23.14 -15.75 3.79
N ILE A 593 21.98 -15.13 3.56
CA ILE A 593 21.06 -14.74 4.64
C ILE A 593 19.60 -14.77 4.17
N THR A 594 18.66 -15.04 5.08
CA THR A 594 17.23 -14.76 4.89
C THR A 594 16.70 -13.89 6.03
N ILE A 595 15.50 -13.31 5.87
CA ILE A 595 14.75 -12.67 6.96
C ILE A 595 13.46 -13.45 7.20
N HIS A 596 13.17 -13.78 8.45
CA HIS A 596 11.92 -14.40 8.90
C HIS A 596 11.04 -13.42 9.69
N TRP A 597 9.72 -13.60 9.56
CA TRP A 597 8.65 -12.76 10.10
C TRP A 597 7.96 -13.50 11.26
N HIS A 598 8.65 -13.53 12.39
CA HIS A 598 8.31 -14.35 13.54
C HIS A 598 6.97 -13.92 14.16
N GLY A 599 6.00 -14.84 14.15
CA GLY A 599 4.65 -14.62 14.67
C GLY A 599 3.63 -14.09 13.65
N VAL A 600 4.01 -13.95 12.38
CA VAL A 600 3.09 -13.59 11.30
C VAL A 600 2.57 -14.85 10.60
N ASP A 601 1.26 -14.94 10.39
CA ASP A 601 0.68 -16.02 9.58
C ASP A 601 0.91 -15.69 8.09
N GLN A 602 1.30 -16.68 7.28
CA GLN A 602 1.64 -16.46 5.86
C GLN A 602 0.66 -17.18 4.90
N PRO A 603 -0.66 -16.89 4.96
CA PRO A 603 -1.68 -17.56 4.16
C PRO A 603 -1.42 -17.37 2.66
N ARG A 604 -1.35 -18.48 1.90
CA ARG A 604 -1.15 -18.49 0.43
C ARG A 604 0.17 -17.83 -0.05
N ASN A 605 1.10 -17.56 0.85
CA ASN A 605 2.37 -16.87 0.57
C ASN A 605 3.57 -17.44 1.38
N PRO A 606 3.70 -18.77 1.58
CA PRO A 606 4.69 -19.35 2.49
C PRO A 606 6.15 -19.08 2.08
N TRP A 607 6.44 -18.83 0.79
CA TRP A 607 7.78 -18.44 0.33
C TRP A 607 8.23 -17.07 0.87
N SER A 608 7.32 -16.24 1.40
CA SER A 608 7.65 -15.02 2.13
C SER A 608 7.86 -15.24 3.63
N ASP A 609 7.81 -16.47 4.14
CA ASP A 609 7.99 -16.71 5.58
C ASP A 609 9.43 -16.48 6.05
N GLY A 610 10.45 -16.92 5.29
CA GLY A 610 11.87 -16.67 5.57
C GLY A 610 12.82 -17.84 5.87
N PRO A 611 12.40 -18.96 6.50
CA PRO A 611 13.31 -20.03 6.90
C PRO A 611 14.12 -20.66 5.76
N GLU A 612 15.44 -20.58 5.87
CA GLU A 612 16.35 -21.05 4.82
C GLU A 612 16.26 -22.57 4.61
N TYR A 613 16.26 -22.99 3.34
CA TYR A 613 16.10 -24.39 2.93
C TYR A 613 14.80 -25.07 3.42
N ILE A 614 13.84 -24.33 3.99
CA ILE A 614 12.49 -24.82 4.30
C ILE A 614 11.48 -24.17 3.37
N THR A 615 11.37 -22.83 3.38
CA THR A 615 10.38 -22.09 2.59
C THR A 615 11.00 -21.32 1.42
N GLN A 616 12.32 -21.11 1.44
CA GLN A 616 13.05 -20.48 0.35
C GLN A 616 14.53 -20.87 0.34
N CYS A 617 15.17 -20.72 -0.81
CA CYS A 617 16.62 -20.59 -0.90
C CYS A 617 17.10 -19.25 -0.29
N PRO A 618 18.31 -19.22 0.33
CA PRO A 618 18.78 -18.02 1.00
C PRO A 618 19.30 -16.94 0.03
N ILE A 619 19.20 -15.68 0.43
CA ILE A 619 19.59 -14.52 -0.38
C ILE A 619 21.11 -14.50 -0.49
N GLN A 620 21.63 -14.72 -1.70
CA GLN A 620 23.07 -14.77 -1.95
C GLN A 620 23.71 -13.36 -1.80
N PRO A 621 25.01 -13.26 -1.44
CA PRO A 621 25.77 -12.02 -1.49
C PRO A 621 25.56 -11.23 -2.78
N GLY A 622 25.28 -9.93 -2.64
CA GLY A 622 25.01 -9.01 -3.76
C GLY A 622 23.62 -9.17 -4.40
N SER A 623 22.80 -10.13 -3.96
CA SER A 623 21.44 -10.36 -4.45
C SER A 623 20.40 -9.70 -3.54
N ASN A 624 19.14 -9.70 -3.97
CA ASN A 624 18.01 -9.26 -3.17
C ASN A 624 16.84 -10.26 -3.22
N PHE A 625 15.91 -10.09 -2.29
CA PHE A 625 14.64 -10.81 -2.24
C PHE A 625 13.57 -9.92 -1.62
N THR A 626 12.36 -9.92 -2.19
CA THR A 626 11.24 -9.12 -1.70
C THR A 626 10.28 -10.01 -0.93
N TYR A 627 10.19 -9.77 0.37
CA TYR A 627 9.19 -10.36 1.24
C TYR A 627 7.87 -9.61 1.12
N ARG A 628 6.75 -10.33 1.16
CA ARG A 628 5.41 -9.77 1.39
C ARG A 628 4.87 -10.39 2.68
N VAL A 629 4.45 -9.55 3.61
CA VAL A 629 4.12 -9.94 4.98
C VAL A 629 2.71 -9.43 5.27
N ASP A 630 1.81 -10.32 5.64
CA ASP A 630 0.39 -10.03 5.78
C ASP A 630 0.05 -9.85 7.27
N LEU A 631 -0.33 -8.64 7.69
CA LEU A 631 -0.63 -8.32 9.10
C LEU A 631 -2.13 -8.29 9.39
N ARG A 632 -2.96 -8.97 8.57
CA ARG A 632 -4.36 -9.23 8.91
C ARG A 632 -4.46 -10.01 10.22
N ASP A 633 -5.43 -9.61 11.04
CA ASP A 633 -5.78 -10.23 12.32
C ASP A 633 -4.63 -10.24 13.36
N LYS A 634 -3.62 -9.37 13.20
CA LYS A 634 -2.53 -9.15 14.16
C LYS A 634 -2.69 -7.80 14.85
N GLU A 635 -2.66 -7.78 16.18
CA GLU A 635 -2.64 -6.54 16.99
C GLU A 635 -1.74 -6.72 18.22
N GLY A 636 -0.76 -5.83 18.37
CA GLY A 636 0.32 -5.93 19.35
C GLY A 636 1.70 -6.03 18.69
N THR A 637 2.66 -6.59 19.41
CA THR A 637 4.05 -6.69 18.95
C THR A 637 4.34 -8.03 18.28
N VAL A 638 4.91 -8.03 17.06
CA VAL A 638 5.66 -9.18 16.48
C VAL A 638 7.09 -8.74 16.15
N TRP A 639 7.94 -9.64 15.64
CA TRP A 639 9.33 -9.31 15.35
C TRP A 639 9.85 -9.98 14.08
N TRP A 640 10.97 -9.49 13.57
CA TRP A 640 11.64 -10.05 12.40
C TRP A 640 13.12 -10.29 12.72
N HIS A 641 13.71 -11.32 12.13
CA HIS A 641 15.13 -11.64 12.35
C HIS A 641 15.76 -12.38 11.18
N ALA A 642 17.09 -12.42 11.10
CA ALA A 642 17.77 -13.26 10.13
C ALA A 642 17.57 -14.75 10.43
N HIS A 643 17.15 -15.53 9.44
CA HIS A 643 16.94 -16.97 9.58
C HIS A 643 18.00 -17.76 8.78
N SER A 644 19.25 -17.31 8.94
CA SER A 644 20.45 -18.03 8.57
C SER A 644 21.38 -18.12 9.77
N ASP A 645 21.89 -19.33 10.03
CA ASP A 645 22.75 -19.66 11.18
C ASP A 645 22.24 -19.02 12.51
N TRP A 646 23.03 -18.16 13.18
CA TRP A 646 22.59 -17.36 14.34
C TRP A 646 22.71 -15.84 14.06
N ASP A 647 22.63 -15.41 12.80
CA ASP A 647 22.74 -13.99 12.47
C ASP A 647 21.64 -13.14 13.12
N ARG A 648 20.53 -13.77 13.56
CA ARG A 648 19.51 -13.20 14.46
C ARG A 648 20.06 -12.56 15.75
N ALA A 649 21.29 -12.84 16.14
CA ALA A 649 21.95 -12.17 17.27
C ALA A 649 22.30 -10.70 16.98
N THR A 650 22.34 -10.30 15.69
CA THR A 650 22.67 -8.92 15.27
C THR A 650 21.74 -8.36 14.19
N VAL A 651 21.10 -9.23 13.40
CA VAL A 651 20.12 -8.89 12.35
C VAL A 651 18.72 -9.23 12.84
N HIS A 652 18.08 -8.28 13.53
CA HIS A 652 16.72 -8.41 14.03
C HIS A 652 16.08 -7.05 14.31
N GLY A 653 14.76 -6.99 14.35
CA GLY A 653 13.99 -5.79 14.68
C GLY A 653 12.53 -6.11 15.01
N VAL A 654 11.74 -5.07 15.30
CA VAL A 654 10.37 -5.20 15.84
C VAL A 654 9.34 -4.72 14.81
N ILE A 655 8.15 -5.30 14.85
CA ILE A 655 6.96 -4.81 14.14
C ILE A 655 5.91 -4.48 15.19
N VAL A 656 5.52 -3.20 15.26
CA VAL A 656 4.43 -2.73 16.14
C VAL A 656 3.17 -2.64 15.28
N VAL A 657 2.21 -3.54 15.53
CA VAL A 657 0.95 -3.62 14.79
C VAL A 657 -0.17 -3.04 15.64
N ARG A 658 -0.62 -1.83 15.29
CA ARG A 658 -1.68 -1.11 16.02
C ARG A 658 -3.06 -1.60 15.59
N PRO A 659 -4.13 -1.30 16.35
CA PRO A 659 -5.49 -1.48 15.87
C PRO A 659 -5.70 -0.91 14.47
N ARG A 660 -6.57 -1.56 13.69
CA ARG A 660 -7.05 -1.07 12.39
C ARG A 660 -7.51 0.39 12.48
N LEU A 661 -7.50 1.13 11.37
CA LEU A 661 -7.88 2.56 11.40
C LEU A 661 -9.31 2.72 11.95
N GLY A 662 -9.47 3.56 12.98
CA GLY A 662 -10.74 3.73 13.72
C GLY A 662 -10.99 2.70 14.85
N GLY A 663 -10.17 1.65 14.96
CA GLY A 663 -10.18 0.70 16.07
C GLY A 663 -9.53 1.27 17.35
N SER A 664 -10.05 0.86 18.50
CA SER A 664 -9.51 1.20 19.83
C SER A 664 -8.86 -0.01 20.49
N PHE A 665 -7.80 0.21 21.26
CA PHE A 665 -7.28 -0.82 22.18
C PHE A 665 -8.38 -1.27 23.17
N PRO A 666 -8.43 -2.56 23.56
CA PRO A 666 -9.36 -3.06 24.57
C PRO A 666 -8.99 -2.67 26.02
N PHE A 667 -8.01 -1.77 26.15
CA PHE A 667 -7.49 -1.21 27.40
C PHE A 667 -7.24 0.29 27.22
N ALA A 668 -6.94 1.01 28.30
CA ALA A 668 -6.69 2.44 28.25
C ALA A 668 -5.54 2.77 27.27
N GLN A 669 -5.84 3.61 26.27
CA GLN A 669 -4.90 3.98 25.20
C GLN A 669 -3.57 4.47 25.79
N PRO A 670 -2.42 3.89 25.39
CA PRO A 670 -1.11 4.31 25.90
C PRO A 670 -0.75 5.70 25.37
N ALA A 671 -0.04 6.48 26.19
CA ALA A 671 0.47 7.80 25.80
C ALA A 671 1.67 7.73 24.83
N GLY A 672 2.20 6.53 24.59
CA GLY A 672 3.31 6.23 23.69
C GLY A 672 3.74 4.76 23.84
N GLU A 673 4.38 4.23 22.81
CA GLU A 673 4.84 2.83 22.73
C GLU A 673 6.35 2.81 22.57
N ILE A 674 7.04 1.86 23.21
CA ILE A 674 8.50 1.76 23.21
C ILE A 674 8.88 0.30 22.98
N PRO A 675 9.45 -0.08 21.83
CA PRO A 675 9.91 -1.44 21.59
C PRO A 675 11.16 -1.74 22.41
N LEU A 676 11.15 -2.89 23.09
CA LEU A 676 12.27 -3.43 23.86
C LEU A 676 12.60 -4.83 23.37
N VAL A 677 13.81 -5.03 22.89
CA VAL A 677 14.33 -6.32 22.44
C VAL A 677 15.38 -6.81 23.42
N LEU A 678 15.21 -8.02 23.93
CA LEU A 678 16.21 -8.73 24.72
C LEU A 678 17.07 -9.58 23.78
N GLY A 679 18.38 -9.55 23.95
CA GLY A 679 19.31 -10.30 23.10
C GLY A 679 20.63 -10.61 23.80
N GLU A 680 21.61 -11.09 23.04
CA GLU A 680 22.92 -11.51 23.55
C GLU A 680 24.07 -10.88 22.76
N TRP A 681 25.25 -10.81 23.37
CA TRP A 681 26.45 -10.28 22.76
C TRP A 681 27.68 -11.14 23.05
N TRP A 682 28.43 -11.46 22.00
CA TRP A 682 29.75 -12.09 22.07
C TRP A 682 30.83 -11.11 21.61
N LYS A 683 32.01 -11.15 22.23
CA LYS A 683 33.22 -10.44 21.75
C LYS A 683 33.79 -11.06 20.48
N ALA A 684 33.70 -12.38 20.35
CA ALA A 684 33.98 -13.09 19.09
C ALA A 684 32.91 -12.78 18.04
N ASN A 685 33.18 -13.02 16.75
CA ASN A 685 32.14 -12.93 15.71
C ASN A 685 31.14 -14.08 15.89
N VAL A 686 29.85 -13.83 15.64
CA VAL A 686 28.79 -14.84 15.88
C VAL A 686 28.96 -16.02 14.92
N SER A 687 29.33 -15.76 13.66
CA SER A 687 29.71 -16.78 12.69
C SER A 687 30.90 -17.65 13.16
N GLU A 688 31.92 -17.08 13.78
CA GLU A 688 33.05 -17.84 14.36
C GLU A 688 32.62 -18.73 15.53
N VAL A 689 31.73 -18.24 16.39
CA VAL A 689 31.16 -19.00 17.52
C VAL A 689 30.42 -20.24 17.04
N ILE A 690 29.56 -20.09 16.03
CA ILE A 690 28.80 -21.20 15.44
C ILE A 690 29.73 -22.14 14.69
N ALA A 691 30.65 -21.61 13.86
CA ALA A 691 31.59 -22.41 13.09
C ALA A 691 32.43 -23.30 14.01
N GLU A 692 32.88 -22.79 15.16
CA GLU A 692 33.62 -23.58 16.15
C GLU A 692 32.74 -24.65 16.82
N ALA A 693 31.49 -24.31 17.18
CA ALA A 693 30.54 -25.29 17.74
C ALA A 693 30.22 -26.41 16.74
N LEU A 694 29.94 -26.09 15.48
CA LEU A 694 29.67 -27.05 14.42
C LEU A 694 30.91 -27.91 14.09
N ARG A 695 32.10 -27.30 14.02
CA ARG A 695 33.38 -27.97 13.72
C ARG A 695 33.80 -28.94 14.83
N THR A 696 33.63 -28.54 16.09
CA THR A 696 34.02 -29.37 17.25
C THR A 696 32.90 -30.31 17.71
N GLY A 697 31.64 -30.03 17.38
CA GLY A 697 30.48 -30.68 17.99
C GLY A 697 30.25 -30.32 19.47
N GLY A 698 30.98 -29.34 20.01
CA GLY A 698 30.77 -28.82 21.35
C GLY A 698 29.54 -27.90 21.44
N SER A 699 29.23 -27.45 22.66
CA SER A 699 28.29 -26.34 22.84
C SER A 699 28.90 -25.05 22.27
N PRO A 700 28.11 -24.15 21.68
CA PRO A 700 28.48 -22.75 21.55
C PRO A 700 28.99 -22.19 22.89
N ASN A 701 29.95 -21.27 22.83
CA ASN A 701 30.45 -20.61 24.03
C ASN A 701 29.39 -19.63 24.58
N VAL A 702 29.36 -19.50 25.91
CA VAL A 702 28.46 -18.57 26.59
C VAL A 702 28.72 -17.15 26.11
N SER A 703 27.65 -16.36 25.94
CA SER A 703 27.73 -14.94 25.60
C SER A 703 28.54 -14.14 26.63
N ASP A 704 29.12 -13.01 26.20
CA ASP A 704 29.83 -12.10 27.10
C ASP A 704 28.88 -11.19 27.87
N ALA A 705 27.67 -10.95 27.35
CA ALA A 705 26.60 -10.17 27.98
C ALA A 705 25.22 -10.47 27.39
N PHE A 706 24.16 -10.36 28.21
CA PHE A 706 22.82 -10.07 27.69
C PHE A 706 22.70 -8.59 27.33
N THR A 707 21.75 -8.25 26.45
CA THR A 707 21.50 -6.87 26.01
C THR A 707 20.02 -6.51 26.02
N ILE A 708 19.73 -5.21 26.22
CA ILE A 708 18.42 -4.59 26.00
C ILE A 708 18.61 -3.58 24.87
N ASN A 709 17.85 -3.71 23.77
CA ASN A 709 18.04 -2.94 22.53
C ASN A 709 19.53 -2.89 22.11
N GLY A 710 20.19 -4.06 22.10
CA GLY A 710 21.59 -4.20 21.71
C GLY A 710 22.61 -3.59 22.68
N GLN A 711 22.21 -3.16 23.88
CA GLN A 711 23.09 -2.56 24.91
C GLN A 711 23.22 -3.42 26.18
N PRO A 712 24.46 -3.72 26.66
CA PRO A 712 24.69 -4.52 27.88
C PRO A 712 24.25 -3.88 29.21
N GLY A 713 24.22 -2.56 29.30
CA GLY A 713 23.85 -1.84 30.52
C GLY A 713 25.01 -1.49 31.47
N GLU A 714 24.73 -0.62 32.45
CA GLU A 714 25.78 0.03 33.25
C GLU A 714 26.48 -0.89 34.29
N LEU A 715 25.96 -2.10 34.49
CA LEU A 715 26.62 -3.15 35.29
C LEU A 715 27.77 -3.86 34.55
N TYR A 716 27.88 -3.69 33.22
CA TYR A 716 28.96 -4.24 32.41
C TYR A 716 30.10 -3.24 32.19
N PRO A 717 31.36 -3.71 32.05
CA PRO A 717 32.50 -2.85 31.81
C PRO A 717 32.36 -2.09 30.48
N CYS A 718 32.72 -0.81 30.50
CA CYS A 718 32.61 0.14 29.38
C CYS A 718 31.19 0.43 28.85
N SER A 719 30.11 0.02 29.54
CA SER A 719 28.71 0.25 29.10
C SER A 719 27.94 1.27 29.95
N LYS A 720 28.65 2.14 30.68
CA LYS A 720 28.04 3.16 31.59
C LYS A 720 27.20 4.26 30.91
N ASN A 721 27.29 4.41 29.59
CA ASN A 721 26.58 5.46 28.84
C ASN A 721 25.43 4.90 27.96
N ASP A 722 25.15 3.60 28.00
CA ASP A 722 24.40 2.87 26.95
C ASP A 722 23.12 2.17 27.50
N THR A 723 21.98 2.87 27.67
CA THR A 723 20.98 2.44 28.69
C THR A 723 19.51 3.02 28.62
N PHE A 724 18.45 2.20 28.91
CA PHE A 724 16.95 2.52 29.00
C PHE A 724 16.02 1.88 30.17
N ASN A 725 15.60 2.60 31.26
CA ASN A 725 14.95 2.29 32.58
C ASN A 725 13.46 1.88 32.59
N ALA A 726 13.07 1.12 33.62
CA ALA A 726 11.91 1.29 34.50
C ALA A 726 11.94 0.27 35.68
N GLU A 727 11.86 0.73 36.94
CA GLU A 727 11.69 -0.05 38.19
C GLU A 727 10.58 0.60 39.03
N GLY A 728 10.09 -0.09 40.06
CA GLY A 728 9.10 0.47 40.99
C GLY A 728 7.70 0.60 40.40
N HIS A 729 7.49 0.05 39.19
CA HIS A 729 6.23 0.03 38.48
C HIS A 729 5.70 -1.39 38.36
N ARG A 730 4.47 -1.59 38.84
CA ARG A 730 3.71 -2.79 38.55
C ARG A 730 3.29 -2.74 37.08
N LEU A 731 3.68 -3.76 36.32
CA LEU A 731 3.38 -3.93 34.90
C LEU A 731 1.98 -4.54 34.77
N THR A 732 1.25 -4.18 33.71
CA THR A 732 0.02 -4.90 33.33
C THR A 732 0.24 -5.53 31.97
N VAL A 733 0.23 -6.85 31.91
CA VAL A 733 0.30 -7.58 30.63
C VAL A 733 -1.03 -7.39 29.91
N VAL A 734 -0.99 -6.95 28.65
CA VAL A 734 -2.19 -6.69 27.84
C VAL A 734 -2.17 -7.36 26.46
N GLY A 735 -1.01 -7.85 26.03
CA GLY A 735 -0.88 -8.67 24.83
C GLY A 735 0.32 -9.62 24.92
N THR A 736 0.27 -10.68 24.13
CA THR A 736 1.35 -11.65 23.91
C THR A 736 1.30 -12.07 22.44
N ASP A 737 2.44 -12.20 21.77
CA ASP A 737 2.52 -12.77 20.41
C ASP A 737 1.53 -12.15 19.38
N ALA A 738 1.30 -10.83 19.49
CA ALA A 738 0.31 -10.04 18.75
C ALA A 738 -1.16 -10.52 18.86
N ALA A 739 -1.53 -10.96 20.07
CA ALA A 739 -2.90 -11.19 20.50
C ALA A 739 -3.15 -10.59 21.89
N TYR A 740 -4.33 -10.00 22.11
CA TYR A 740 -4.67 -9.41 23.40
C TYR A 740 -4.94 -10.44 24.49
N THR A 741 -4.40 -10.18 25.69
CA THR A 741 -4.64 -10.97 26.90
C THR A 741 -5.69 -10.33 27.80
N LYS A 742 -6.32 -11.11 28.67
CA LYS A 742 -7.06 -10.55 29.82
C LYS A 742 -6.07 -9.78 30.71
N PRO A 743 -6.25 -8.47 30.96
CA PRO A 743 -5.23 -7.69 31.65
C PRO A 743 -4.97 -8.18 33.08
N PHE A 744 -3.72 -8.53 33.39
CA PHE A 744 -3.29 -8.90 34.74
C PHE A 744 -2.00 -8.18 35.15
N GLY A 745 -1.91 -7.84 36.43
CA GLY A 745 -0.81 -7.03 36.97
C GLY A 745 0.29 -7.87 37.62
N THR A 746 1.53 -7.70 37.18
CA THR A 746 2.73 -8.44 37.64
C THR A 746 3.90 -7.49 37.92
N ASP A 747 4.89 -7.96 38.68
CA ASP A 747 6.13 -7.22 38.99
C ASP A 747 7.34 -7.73 38.18
N TYR A 748 7.16 -8.80 37.40
CA TYR A 748 8.13 -9.38 36.46
C TYR A 748 7.41 -10.11 35.31
N ILE A 749 8.10 -10.34 34.21
CA ILE A 749 7.66 -11.25 33.14
C ILE A 749 8.64 -12.42 33.03
N MET A 750 8.17 -13.57 32.60
CA MET A 750 9.02 -14.64 32.05
C MET A 750 8.84 -14.60 30.53
N ILE A 751 9.95 -14.45 29.80
CA ILE A 751 9.96 -14.34 28.34
C ILE A 751 10.94 -15.37 27.78
N THR A 752 10.41 -16.26 26.94
CA THR A 752 11.14 -17.32 26.25
C THR A 752 11.67 -16.79 24.91
N PRO A 753 12.85 -17.22 24.40
CA PRO A 753 13.34 -16.78 23.10
C PRO A 753 12.30 -17.01 21.98
N GLY A 754 11.82 -15.92 21.38
CA GLY A 754 10.79 -15.91 20.32
C GLY A 754 9.44 -15.32 20.74
N GLU A 755 9.11 -15.32 22.04
CA GLU A 755 7.87 -14.73 22.55
C GLU A 755 7.94 -13.19 22.54
N THR A 756 6.81 -12.52 22.29
CA THR A 756 6.64 -11.07 22.47
C THR A 756 5.55 -10.76 23.49
N PHE A 757 5.65 -9.61 24.16
CA PHE A 757 4.67 -9.15 25.16
C PHE A 757 4.41 -7.65 25.05
N ASP A 758 3.14 -7.26 25.14
CA ASP A 758 2.69 -5.88 25.21
C ASP A 758 2.33 -5.54 26.67
N LEU A 759 3.00 -4.52 27.23
CA LEU A 759 2.98 -4.19 28.65
C LEU A 759 2.56 -2.75 28.90
N LEU A 760 1.47 -2.53 29.63
CA LEU A 760 1.14 -1.20 30.15
C LEU A 760 1.92 -0.91 31.43
N LEU A 761 2.72 0.15 31.38
CA LEU A 761 3.35 0.76 32.55
C LEU A 761 2.62 2.06 32.90
N LYS A 762 2.10 2.15 34.13
CA LYS A 762 1.50 3.40 34.61
C LYS A 762 2.59 4.34 35.14
N ALA A 763 2.83 5.42 34.42
CA ALA A 763 3.82 6.43 34.80
C ALA A 763 3.40 7.21 36.07
N ASN A 764 3.75 6.71 37.26
CA ASN A 764 3.28 7.23 38.55
C ASN A 764 4.39 7.67 39.52
N SER A 765 5.64 7.77 39.07
CA SER A 765 6.76 8.27 39.90
C SER A 765 6.98 9.78 39.75
N THR A 766 7.83 10.34 40.62
CA THR A 766 8.17 11.76 40.65
C THR A 766 8.99 12.17 39.42
N ALA A 767 8.73 13.36 38.85
CA ALA A 767 9.55 13.94 37.79
C ALA A 767 11.05 14.01 38.18
N GLY A 768 11.94 13.63 37.26
CA GLY A 768 13.39 13.51 37.51
C GLY A 768 13.85 12.20 38.18
N SER A 769 12.94 11.30 38.54
CA SER A 769 13.30 9.98 39.07
C SER A 769 13.84 9.03 37.99
N ARG A 770 14.62 8.04 38.44
CA ARG A 770 15.30 6.99 37.67
C ARG A 770 15.14 5.66 38.40
N HIS A 771 14.90 4.59 37.65
CA HIS A 771 14.50 3.27 38.16
C HIS A 771 14.89 2.14 37.16
N TYR A 772 15.75 1.16 37.48
CA TYR A 772 16.22 0.11 36.53
C TYR A 772 15.16 -0.82 35.91
N ILE A 773 15.11 -0.91 34.56
CA ILE A 773 14.70 -2.17 33.91
C ILE A 773 15.88 -3.12 34.13
N ALA A 774 15.60 -4.37 34.48
CA ALA A 774 16.59 -5.41 34.69
C ALA A 774 16.14 -6.74 34.08
N ALA A 775 17.07 -7.42 33.40
CA ALA A 775 16.88 -8.75 32.83
C ALA A 775 17.96 -9.73 33.32
N ARG A 776 17.60 -10.99 33.51
CA ARG A 776 18.44 -12.08 34.03
C ARG A 776 18.03 -13.39 33.35
N ALA A 777 18.99 -14.26 33.03
CA ALA A 777 18.69 -15.60 32.54
C ALA A 777 17.88 -16.43 33.55
N TYR A 778 16.89 -17.14 33.03
CA TYR A 778 16.31 -18.34 33.64
C TYR A 778 17.03 -19.58 33.08
N ALA A 779 17.66 -20.35 33.96
CA ALA A 779 18.51 -21.50 33.68
C ALA A 779 18.22 -22.62 34.71
N PRO A 780 17.15 -23.42 34.52
CA PRO A 780 16.80 -24.56 35.39
C PRO A 780 17.68 -25.81 35.16
N ALA A 781 18.57 -25.80 34.16
CA ALA A 781 19.57 -26.84 33.97
C ALA A 781 20.71 -26.75 35.00
N VAL A 782 21.04 -27.87 35.65
CA VAL A 782 22.10 -27.93 36.67
C VAL A 782 23.44 -28.21 35.98
N GLY A 783 24.43 -27.35 36.22
CA GLY A 783 25.78 -27.51 35.70
C GLY A 783 25.99 -27.02 34.26
N VAL A 784 24.98 -26.42 33.63
CA VAL A 784 25.11 -25.71 32.35
C VAL A 784 25.63 -24.29 32.62
N PRO A 785 26.74 -23.84 32.00
CA PRO A 785 27.23 -22.47 32.14
C PRO A 785 26.31 -21.45 31.46
N PHE A 786 26.06 -20.31 32.11
CA PHE A 786 25.25 -19.19 31.58
C PHE A 786 25.77 -17.84 32.11
N VAL A 787 25.34 -16.72 31.50
CA VAL A 787 25.70 -15.37 31.98
C VAL A 787 24.97 -15.03 33.28
N THR A 788 25.73 -14.85 34.36
CA THR A 788 25.20 -14.55 35.69
C THR A 788 25.01 -13.05 35.96
N THR A 789 25.57 -12.19 35.11
CA THR A 789 25.47 -10.73 35.24
C THR A 789 24.10 -10.24 34.78
N ILE A 790 23.46 -9.40 35.60
CA ILE A 790 22.17 -8.77 35.28
C ILE A 790 22.39 -7.66 34.26
N THR A 791 21.61 -7.67 33.19
CA THR A 791 21.58 -6.60 32.17
C THR A 791 20.56 -5.55 32.57
N THR A 792 20.93 -4.27 32.50
CA THR A 792 20.14 -3.15 33.02
C THR A 792 20.13 -1.94 32.09
N ALA A 793 19.20 -1.00 32.31
CA ALA A 793 18.95 0.09 31.36
C ALA A 793 18.37 1.36 32.10
N ILE A 794 18.61 2.64 31.64
CA ILE A 794 18.28 4.01 32.21
C ILE A 794 17.69 5.23 31.36
N LEU A 795 16.45 5.19 30.80
CA LEU A 795 15.33 6.19 30.80
C LEU A 795 15.19 7.02 32.11
N ARG A 796 14.20 7.94 32.17
CA ARG A 796 13.88 8.87 33.27
C ARG A 796 12.40 9.30 33.24
N TYR A 797 11.86 9.76 34.38
CA TYR A 797 10.68 10.63 34.37
C TYR A 797 11.09 12.04 33.93
N SER A 798 10.54 12.54 32.83
CA SER A 798 10.90 13.86 32.28
C SER A 798 10.60 15.01 33.24
N ASN A 799 11.50 15.99 33.32
CA ASN A 799 11.30 17.23 34.07
C ASN A 799 11.67 18.42 33.17
N SER A 800 10.92 19.53 33.24
CA SER A 800 11.10 20.68 32.34
C SER A 800 12.28 21.59 32.67
N SER A 801 13.05 21.27 33.72
CA SER A 801 14.22 22.03 34.16
C SER A 801 15.43 21.11 34.39
N SER A 802 16.57 21.53 33.85
CA SER A 802 17.82 20.79 33.89
C SER A 802 18.63 21.13 35.15
N SER A 803 18.59 20.28 36.18
CA SER A 803 19.61 20.24 37.23
C SER A 803 19.85 18.82 37.75
N SER A 804 20.99 18.62 38.40
CA SER A 804 21.67 17.32 38.53
C SER A 804 21.44 16.59 39.86
N SER A 805 21.96 15.35 39.93
CA SER A 805 21.96 14.45 41.10
C SER A 805 20.63 13.82 41.54
N SER A 806 19.94 13.15 40.62
CA SER A 806 19.03 12.05 40.97
C SER A 806 19.87 10.84 41.44
N PRO A 807 19.52 10.16 42.54
CA PRO A 807 20.30 9.02 43.06
C PRO A 807 20.41 7.88 42.05
N GLN A 808 21.41 7.01 42.24
CA GLN A 808 21.54 5.79 41.44
C GLN A 808 20.36 4.85 41.74
N PRO A 809 19.65 4.34 40.70
CA PRO A 809 18.56 3.39 40.89
C PRO A 809 19.01 2.07 41.52
N THR A 810 18.05 1.26 41.99
CA THR A 810 18.29 -0.01 42.67
C THR A 810 17.85 -1.19 41.82
N LEU A 811 18.42 -2.38 42.03
CA LEU A 811 17.91 -3.55 41.32
C LEU A 811 16.53 -3.92 41.89
N PRO A 812 15.52 -4.23 41.04
CA PRO A 812 14.19 -4.59 41.50
C PRO A 812 14.25 -5.77 42.48
N SER A 813 13.71 -5.59 43.68
CA SER A 813 13.64 -6.65 44.70
C SER A 813 12.68 -7.78 44.32
N SER A 814 11.81 -7.56 43.34
CA SER A 814 10.88 -8.54 42.75
C SER A 814 11.50 -9.42 41.66
N LEU A 815 12.72 -9.13 41.19
CA LEU A 815 13.36 -9.88 40.09
C LEU A 815 13.72 -11.31 40.55
N PRO A 816 13.12 -12.37 39.96
CA PRO A 816 13.37 -13.74 40.39
C PRO A 816 14.84 -14.18 40.25
N VAL A 817 15.21 -15.24 40.97
CA VAL A 817 16.52 -15.88 40.84
C VAL A 817 16.57 -16.80 39.61
N SER A 818 17.76 -17.05 39.08
CA SER A 818 17.93 -17.73 37.78
C SER A 818 17.35 -19.14 37.68
N ASN A 819 16.98 -19.80 38.78
CA ASN A 819 16.40 -21.14 38.77
C ASN A 819 14.98 -21.19 39.37
N ASP A 820 14.32 -20.03 39.52
CA ASP A 820 12.98 -19.92 40.10
C ASP A 820 11.89 -20.44 39.14
N THR A 821 11.70 -21.76 39.16
CA THR A 821 10.73 -22.46 38.31
C THR A 821 9.29 -22.15 38.74
N ASP A 822 9.06 -21.87 40.02
CA ASP A 822 7.73 -21.53 40.54
C ASP A 822 7.30 -20.15 40.04
N ALA A 823 8.18 -19.14 40.07
CA ALA A 823 7.93 -17.81 39.49
C ALA A 823 7.69 -17.87 37.97
N ALA A 824 8.53 -18.61 37.24
CA ALA A 824 8.35 -18.81 35.80
C ALA A 824 7.01 -19.47 35.47
N THR A 825 6.64 -20.52 36.22
CA THR A 825 5.36 -21.23 36.05
C THR A 825 4.16 -20.35 36.41
N ALA A 826 4.25 -19.58 37.50
CA ALA A 826 3.19 -18.69 37.95
C ALA A 826 2.88 -17.58 36.92
N PHE A 827 3.90 -17.05 36.23
CA PHE A 827 3.69 -16.08 35.15
C PHE A 827 2.97 -16.72 33.96
N VAL A 828 3.52 -17.79 33.38
CA VAL A 828 2.97 -18.38 32.13
C VAL A 828 1.59 -19.00 32.33
N THR A 829 1.29 -19.55 33.52
CA THR A 829 -0.05 -20.08 33.83
C THR A 829 -1.10 -19.00 34.05
N GLY A 830 -0.69 -17.74 34.27
CA GLY A 830 -1.56 -16.57 34.34
C GLY A 830 -2.01 -16.02 32.98
N LEU A 831 -1.33 -16.40 31.88
CA LEU A 831 -1.69 -15.97 30.53
C LEU A 831 -3.06 -16.52 30.11
N ARG A 832 -3.92 -15.64 29.58
CA ARG A 832 -5.29 -15.91 29.13
C ARG A 832 -5.64 -14.98 27.98
N SER A 833 -6.21 -15.51 26.89
CA SER A 833 -6.71 -14.66 25.80
C SER A 833 -7.87 -13.79 26.26
N LEU A 834 -7.98 -12.58 25.69
CA LEU A 834 -9.03 -11.61 26.02
C LEU A 834 -10.45 -12.20 25.90
N ALA A 835 -10.70 -12.97 24.83
CA ALA A 835 -11.93 -13.73 24.58
C ALA A 835 -13.20 -12.87 24.73
N SER A 836 -13.27 -11.78 23.94
CA SER A 836 -14.41 -10.86 23.90
C SER A 836 -15.18 -10.98 22.58
N THR A 837 -16.31 -10.30 22.44
CA THR A 837 -17.07 -10.23 21.18
C THR A 837 -16.25 -9.60 20.04
N GLU A 838 -15.39 -8.64 20.37
CA GLU A 838 -14.53 -7.91 19.41
C GLU A 838 -13.21 -8.67 19.12
N HIS A 839 -12.79 -9.55 20.04
CA HIS A 839 -11.62 -10.42 19.89
C HIS A 839 -12.02 -11.88 20.17
N PRO A 840 -12.78 -12.51 19.23
CA PRO A 840 -13.22 -13.89 19.38
C PRO A 840 -12.05 -14.86 19.32
N ILE A 841 -12.23 -16.04 19.92
CA ILE A 841 -11.26 -17.13 19.88
C ILE A 841 -11.89 -18.40 19.29
N ASP A 842 -11.19 -19.02 18.35
CA ASP A 842 -11.62 -20.24 17.64
C ASP A 842 -10.72 -21.41 18.04
N VAL A 843 -10.70 -21.67 19.36
CA VAL A 843 -9.95 -22.80 19.96
C VAL A 843 -10.59 -24.11 19.49
N PRO A 844 -9.85 -25.00 18.81
CA PRO A 844 -10.38 -26.29 18.40
C PRO A 844 -10.87 -27.10 19.61
N GLN A 845 -12.19 -27.30 19.68
CA GLN A 845 -12.83 -28.05 20.78
C GLN A 845 -12.71 -29.56 20.55
N THR A 846 -12.83 -30.00 19.30
CA THR A 846 -12.60 -31.37 18.82
C THR A 846 -11.26 -31.46 18.09
N ILE A 847 -10.69 -32.67 18.03
CA ILE A 847 -9.37 -32.93 17.44
C ILE A 847 -9.49 -34.04 16.40
N ASP A 848 -9.08 -33.73 15.18
CA ASP A 848 -9.06 -34.67 14.06
C ASP A 848 -7.70 -35.39 13.99
N ARG A 849 -6.62 -34.70 14.40
CA ARG A 849 -5.26 -35.25 14.46
C ARG A 849 -4.52 -34.82 15.74
N ARG A 850 -4.16 -35.79 16.59
CA ARG A 850 -3.15 -35.62 17.64
C ARG A 850 -1.76 -36.00 17.10
N ILE A 851 -0.74 -35.23 17.49
CA ILE A 851 0.67 -35.50 17.25
C ILE A 851 1.43 -35.29 18.56
N VAL A 852 2.14 -36.30 19.05
CA VAL A 852 3.04 -36.21 20.20
C VAL A 852 4.48 -36.18 19.71
N ILE A 853 5.22 -35.15 20.11
CA ILE A 853 6.59 -34.88 19.72
C ILE A 853 7.45 -34.78 20.97
N THR A 854 8.39 -35.71 21.10
CA THR A 854 9.48 -35.61 22.08
C THR A 854 10.54 -34.64 21.60
N VAL A 855 10.91 -33.69 22.45
CA VAL A 855 11.96 -32.69 22.23
C VAL A 855 13.19 -33.09 23.04
N ALA A 856 14.33 -33.23 22.37
CA ALA A 856 15.53 -33.80 22.97
C ALA A 856 16.82 -33.14 22.48
N VAL A 857 17.79 -33.04 23.41
CA VAL A 857 19.21 -32.89 23.10
C VAL A 857 19.86 -34.27 23.18
N ASN A 858 20.66 -34.58 22.16
CA ASN A 858 21.19 -35.89 21.82
C ASN A 858 22.67 -35.77 21.39
N LEU A 859 23.25 -36.87 20.94
CA LEU A 859 24.58 -36.96 20.35
C LEU A 859 24.54 -37.46 18.90
N LEU A 860 25.46 -36.95 18.07
CA LEU A 860 25.86 -37.56 16.81
C LEU A 860 27.30 -38.04 16.95
N SER A 861 27.57 -39.27 16.51
CA SER A 861 28.89 -39.88 16.62
C SER A 861 29.97 -39.02 15.96
N CYS A 862 31.12 -38.88 16.62
CA CYS A 862 32.26 -38.19 16.03
C CYS A 862 32.76 -38.92 14.77
N GLU A 863 33.12 -38.15 13.74
CA GLU A 863 33.62 -38.71 12.48
C GLU A 863 34.99 -39.38 12.67
N THR A 864 35.20 -40.51 12.01
CA THR A 864 36.41 -41.34 12.22
C THR A 864 37.68 -40.59 11.82
N GLY A 865 38.52 -40.29 12.82
CA GLY A 865 39.77 -39.53 12.64
C GLY A 865 39.72 -38.09 13.18
N ASN A 866 38.54 -37.60 13.56
CA ASN A 866 38.35 -36.30 14.22
C ASN A 866 38.30 -36.44 15.75
N THR A 867 38.53 -35.33 16.45
CA THR A 867 38.33 -35.21 17.90
C THR A 867 37.18 -34.23 18.15
N CYS A 868 36.08 -34.69 18.73
CA CYS A 868 34.92 -33.86 19.02
C CYS A 868 34.89 -33.45 20.50
N ALA A 869 34.29 -32.29 20.79
CA ALA A 869 34.27 -31.63 22.10
C ALA A 869 32.94 -31.78 22.85
N GLY A 870 31.96 -32.48 22.28
CA GLY A 870 30.69 -32.80 22.94
C GLY A 870 30.82 -33.92 23.98
N PRO A 871 29.72 -34.24 24.69
CA PRO A 871 29.71 -35.29 25.70
C PRO A 871 30.20 -36.63 25.12
N GLN A 872 30.92 -37.40 25.93
CA GLN A 872 31.49 -38.71 25.56
C GLN A 872 32.51 -38.68 24.39
N GLY A 873 32.91 -37.49 23.92
CA GLY A 873 33.77 -37.34 22.75
C GLY A 873 33.02 -37.32 21.41
N ASP A 874 31.70 -37.19 21.45
CA ASP A 874 30.80 -37.07 20.30
C ASP A 874 30.41 -35.60 20.04
N ARG A 875 29.40 -35.37 19.19
CA ARG A 875 28.89 -34.04 18.81
C ARG A 875 27.48 -33.84 19.37
N PHE A 876 27.14 -32.66 19.89
CA PHE A 876 25.75 -32.36 20.25
C PHE A 876 24.82 -32.39 19.03
N ALA A 877 23.56 -32.74 19.25
CA ALA A 877 22.47 -32.60 18.28
C ALA A 877 21.15 -32.32 18.99
N ALA A 878 20.19 -31.73 18.28
CA ALA A 878 18.79 -31.70 18.68
C ALA A 878 17.98 -32.72 17.87
N SER A 879 16.92 -33.28 18.44
CA SER A 879 16.00 -34.15 17.72
C SER A 879 14.54 -33.97 18.15
N LEU A 880 13.64 -34.26 17.20
CA LEU A 880 12.21 -34.38 17.42
C LEU A 880 11.81 -35.84 17.13
N ASN A 881 11.20 -36.54 18.10
CA ASN A 881 10.88 -37.97 17.98
C ASN A 881 12.08 -38.86 17.60
N ASN A 882 13.26 -38.55 18.15
CA ASN A 882 14.55 -39.18 17.86
C ASN A 882 14.98 -39.08 16.37
N ILE A 883 14.47 -38.06 15.66
CA ILE A 883 14.90 -37.68 14.31
C ILE A 883 15.59 -36.31 14.40
N SER A 884 16.86 -36.26 14.02
CA SER A 884 17.62 -35.01 13.96
C SER A 884 17.55 -34.44 12.54
N PHE A 885 17.12 -33.19 12.43
CA PHE A 885 16.92 -32.54 11.14
C PHE A 885 18.24 -32.45 10.35
N GLN A 886 18.14 -32.66 9.04
CA GLN A 886 19.24 -32.48 8.12
C GLN A 886 18.83 -31.42 7.09
N THR A 887 19.59 -30.33 7.02
CA THR A 887 19.36 -29.26 6.04
C THR A 887 19.47 -29.83 4.62
N PRO A 888 18.43 -29.68 3.78
CA PRO A 888 18.47 -30.15 2.40
C PRO A 888 19.27 -29.18 1.51
N VAL A 889 19.54 -29.59 0.27
CA VAL A 889 20.31 -28.81 -0.73
C VAL A 889 19.41 -27.89 -1.57
N ILE A 890 18.11 -28.19 -1.61
CA ILE A 890 17.03 -27.42 -2.22
C ILE A 890 15.99 -27.22 -1.13
N ASP A 891 15.31 -26.08 -1.08
CA ASP A 891 14.31 -25.86 -0.04
C ASP A 891 13.11 -26.83 -0.15
N ILE A 892 12.56 -27.21 1.01
CA ILE A 892 11.51 -28.24 1.11
C ILE A 892 10.26 -27.82 0.32
N LEU A 893 9.92 -26.54 0.34
CA LEU A 893 8.74 -25.98 -0.32
C LEU A 893 8.86 -26.07 -1.86
N ASP A 894 9.95 -25.59 -2.45
CA ASP A 894 10.21 -25.69 -3.88
C ASP A 894 10.32 -27.15 -4.34
N ALA A 895 10.96 -28.00 -3.54
CA ALA A 895 11.03 -29.44 -3.79
C ALA A 895 9.65 -30.12 -3.76
N TYR A 896 8.74 -29.70 -2.87
CA TYR A 896 7.37 -30.20 -2.80
C TYR A 896 6.58 -29.77 -4.05
N TYR A 897 6.53 -28.48 -4.38
CA TYR A 897 5.74 -27.98 -5.52
C TYR A 897 6.27 -28.41 -6.88
N ARG A 898 7.59 -28.57 -7.02
CA ARG A 898 8.21 -29.11 -8.26
C ARG A 898 8.30 -30.63 -8.29
N ASN A 899 7.79 -31.33 -7.27
CA ASN A 899 7.81 -32.79 -7.14
C ASN A 899 9.23 -33.40 -7.29
N ILE A 900 10.22 -32.76 -6.64
CA ILE A 900 11.63 -33.17 -6.66
C ILE A 900 11.85 -34.31 -5.67
N SER A 901 11.96 -35.54 -6.20
CA SER A 901 12.16 -36.73 -5.38
C SER A 901 13.50 -36.71 -4.62
N GLY A 902 13.48 -37.11 -3.34
CA GLY A 902 14.69 -37.37 -2.55
C GLY A 902 15.18 -36.22 -1.68
N VAL A 903 14.49 -35.08 -1.67
CA VAL A 903 14.81 -33.92 -0.81
C VAL A 903 14.31 -34.11 0.63
N PHE A 904 13.12 -34.69 0.80
CA PHE A 904 12.52 -34.99 2.10
C PHE A 904 11.72 -36.30 2.05
N GLY A 905 11.48 -36.91 3.22
CA GLY A 905 10.52 -37.99 3.43
C GLY A 905 9.19 -37.47 3.99
N THR A 906 8.12 -38.24 3.85
CA THR A 906 6.78 -37.95 4.42
C THR A 906 6.48 -38.80 5.66
N GLY A 907 7.51 -39.39 6.26
CA GLY A 907 7.44 -40.42 7.28
C GLY A 907 7.45 -39.93 8.72
N PHE A 908 7.31 -38.62 8.98
CA PHE A 908 7.34 -38.09 10.34
C PHE A 908 6.20 -38.72 11.19
N PRO A 909 6.52 -39.37 12.33
CA PRO A 909 5.56 -40.16 13.07
C PRO A 909 4.64 -39.28 13.93
N ASN A 910 3.38 -39.71 14.11
CA ASN A 910 2.42 -39.00 14.97
C ASN A 910 2.71 -39.17 16.47
N GLU A 911 3.53 -40.15 16.84
CA GLU A 911 3.85 -40.53 18.21
C GLU A 911 5.34 -40.87 18.27
N PRO A 912 6.02 -40.72 19.43
CA PRO A 912 7.40 -41.17 19.60
C PRO A 912 7.53 -42.66 19.26
N PRO A 913 8.39 -43.06 18.30
CA PRO A 913 8.45 -44.43 17.81
C PRO A 913 8.96 -45.43 18.86
N LEU A 914 9.59 -44.93 19.94
CA LEU A 914 10.14 -45.69 21.05
C LEU A 914 9.74 -44.98 22.35
N PRO A 915 8.56 -45.28 22.94
CA PRO A 915 8.13 -44.66 24.18
C PRO A 915 8.95 -45.15 25.37
N TYR A 916 9.34 -44.21 26.25
CA TYR A 916 10.03 -44.46 27.50
C TYR A 916 9.59 -43.42 28.54
N ASN A 917 10.07 -43.53 29.78
CA ASN A 917 9.91 -42.45 30.76
C ASN A 917 10.84 -41.29 30.39
N TYR A 918 10.32 -40.28 29.71
CA TYR A 918 11.03 -39.09 29.23
C TYR A 918 11.64 -38.27 30.38
N THR A 919 11.15 -38.45 31.60
CA THR A 919 11.67 -37.76 32.81
C THR A 919 12.73 -38.55 33.58
N ASP A 920 12.97 -39.82 33.27
CA ASP A 920 14.05 -40.58 33.93
C ASP A 920 15.44 -40.12 33.46
N THR A 921 16.39 -40.12 34.39
CA THR A 921 17.82 -39.91 34.12
C THR A 921 18.54 -41.19 33.68
N THR A 922 17.82 -42.32 33.59
CA THR A 922 18.32 -43.62 33.17
C THR A 922 17.48 -44.12 32.01
N PHE A 923 18.10 -44.27 30.83
CA PHE A 923 17.42 -44.58 29.58
C PHE A 923 18.30 -45.48 28.69
N PRO A 924 17.72 -46.25 27.75
CA PRO A 924 18.49 -47.03 26.80
C PRO A 924 19.46 -46.17 25.96
N GLY A 925 20.74 -46.53 25.95
CA GLY A 925 21.80 -45.73 25.31
C GLY A 925 21.63 -45.48 23.80
N PHE A 926 20.84 -46.29 23.09
CA PHE A 926 20.54 -46.04 21.67
C PHE A 926 19.68 -44.78 21.45
N LEU A 927 18.96 -44.31 22.46
CA LEU A 927 18.18 -43.05 22.39
C LEU A 927 19.08 -41.82 22.36
N LEU A 928 20.37 -41.95 22.70
CA LEU A 928 21.32 -40.85 22.58
C LEU A 928 21.65 -40.52 21.13
N PHE A 929 21.47 -41.46 20.18
CA PHE A 929 21.91 -41.31 18.79
C PHE A 929 20.69 -41.29 17.83
N PRO A 930 20.22 -40.09 17.43
CA PRO A 930 19.01 -39.94 16.64
C PRO A 930 19.27 -40.26 15.17
N ARG A 931 18.22 -40.65 14.45
CA ARG A 931 18.30 -40.83 13.01
C ARG A 931 18.40 -39.46 12.34
N ARG A 932 19.42 -39.21 11.53
CA ARG A 932 19.48 -38.00 10.69
C ARG A 932 18.52 -38.17 9.51
N ALA A 933 17.58 -37.24 9.34
CA ALA A 933 16.68 -37.21 8.20
C ALA A 933 15.95 -35.86 8.07
N THR A 934 15.55 -35.54 6.84
CA THR A 934 14.62 -34.46 6.50
C THR A 934 13.24 -35.11 6.34
N GLU A 935 12.35 -34.97 7.33
CA GLU A 935 11.03 -35.63 7.35
C GLU A 935 9.94 -34.58 7.57
N VAL A 936 8.89 -34.64 6.76
CA VAL A 936 7.79 -33.68 6.72
C VAL A 936 6.49 -34.37 7.10
N LYS A 937 5.61 -33.63 7.79
CA LYS A 937 4.22 -34.04 8.00
C LYS A 937 3.28 -33.16 7.18
N VAL A 938 2.66 -33.74 6.15
CA VAL A 938 1.56 -33.08 5.45
C VAL A 938 0.28 -33.24 6.28
N LEU A 939 -0.45 -32.14 6.46
CA LEU A 939 -1.72 -32.07 7.15
C LEU A 939 -2.81 -31.71 6.14
N GLU A 940 -4.00 -32.29 6.26
CA GLU A 940 -5.14 -31.93 5.43
C GLU A 940 -5.62 -30.53 5.80
N TYR A 941 -6.01 -29.72 4.80
CA TYR A 941 -6.51 -28.37 5.04
C TYR A 941 -7.74 -28.39 5.96
N ASN A 942 -7.84 -27.39 6.83
CA ASN A 942 -8.91 -27.20 7.81
C ASN A 942 -9.00 -28.28 8.92
N THR A 943 -8.04 -29.22 9.00
CA THR A 943 -7.92 -30.20 10.11
C THR A 943 -7.74 -29.49 11.45
N ASN A 944 -8.45 -29.93 12.50
CA ASN A 944 -8.17 -29.53 13.88
C ASN A 944 -7.02 -30.38 14.43
N VAL A 945 -5.89 -29.74 14.72
CA VAL A 945 -4.65 -30.39 15.11
C VAL A 945 -4.31 -30.07 16.55
N GLU A 946 -3.90 -31.10 17.30
CA GLU A 946 -3.31 -30.99 18.62
C GLU A 946 -1.86 -31.49 18.56
N VAL A 947 -0.92 -30.63 18.93
CA VAL A 947 0.50 -31.02 19.05
C VAL A 947 0.88 -30.99 20.52
N VAL A 948 1.41 -32.09 21.02
CA VAL A 948 1.94 -32.19 22.39
C VAL A 948 3.45 -32.30 22.31
N LEU A 949 4.12 -31.30 22.87
CA LEU A 949 5.56 -31.18 22.93
C LEU A 949 6.03 -31.68 24.30
N GLN A 950 6.75 -32.80 24.32
CA GLN A 950 7.24 -33.47 25.54
C GLN A 950 8.76 -33.26 25.67
N GLY A 951 9.19 -32.51 26.67
CA GLY A 951 10.60 -32.38 27.02
C GLY A 951 11.16 -33.70 27.57
N THR A 952 12.42 -34.00 27.23
CA THR A 952 13.13 -35.21 27.67
C THR A 952 14.35 -34.88 28.54
N ASN A 953 14.77 -35.83 29.39
CA ASN A 953 15.91 -35.71 30.29
C ASN A 953 17.19 -36.41 29.76
N LEU A 954 17.34 -36.61 28.45
CA LEU A 954 18.46 -37.36 27.85
C LEU A 954 19.83 -36.71 28.14
N ILE A 955 20.09 -35.54 27.53
CA ILE A 955 21.28 -34.73 27.77
C ILE A 955 20.83 -33.31 28.02
N ALA A 956 21.47 -32.62 28.98
CA ALA A 956 21.29 -31.19 29.24
C ALA A 956 19.81 -30.71 29.25
N GLY A 957 18.92 -31.49 29.89
CA GLY A 957 17.48 -31.18 29.93
C GLY A 957 17.23 -29.78 30.52
N ASP A 958 16.60 -28.93 29.71
CA ASP A 958 16.33 -27.51 29.95
C ASP A 958 14.95 -27.12 29.36
N ASN A 959 14.56 -25.85 29.49
CA ASN A 959 13.37 -25.29 28.82
C ASN A 959 13.65 -25.07 27.32
N HIS A 960 12.82 -25.63 26.43
CA HIS A 960 13.03 -25.58 24.98
C HIS A 960 12.00 -24.67 24.30
N PRO A 961 12.38 -23.54 23.67
CA PRO A 961 11.46 -22.76 22.83
C PRO A 961 11.05 -23.56 21.58
N MET A 962 9.75 -23.61 21.31
CA MET A 962 9.18 -24.19 20.10
C MET A 962 8.28 -23.17 19.40
N HIS A 963 8.57 -22.87 18.14
CA HIS A 963 7.83 -21.95 17.28
C HIS A 963 7.28 -22.68 16.05
N LEU A 964 6.14 -22.26 15.52
CA LEU A 964 5.59 -22.76 14.26
C LEU A 964 5.66 -21.66 13.18
N HIS A 965 6.57 -21.86 12.23
CA HIS A 965 6.77 -20.99 11.07
C HIS A 965 5.48 -20.80 10.26
N GLY A 966 5.05 -19.55 10.05
CA GLY A 966 3.82 -19.20 9.33
C GLY A 966 2.50 -19.55 10.03
N PHE A 967 2.49 -19.87 11.34
CA PHE A 967 1.30 -20.23 12.12
C PHE A 967 1.31 -19.73 13.58
N SER A 968 0.17 -19.18 14.02
CA SER A 968 -0.18 -18.98 15.43
C SER A 968 -1.06 -20.14 15.96
N PHE A 969 -1.05 -20.38 17.28
CA PHE A 969 -1.74 -21.50 17.94
C PHE A 969 -2.23 -21.15 19.36
N TYR A 970 -3.20 -21.91 19.86
CA TYR A 970 -3.64 -21.80 21.26
C TYR A 970 -2.86 -22.74 22.16
N VAL A 971 -2.28 -22.25 23.25
CA VAL A 971 -1.64 -23.11 24.26
C VAL A 971 -2.67 -23.57 25.28
N VAL A 972 -3.17 -24.79 25.09
CA VAL A 972 -4.31 -25.32 25.86
C VAL A 972 -3.92 -25.99 27.17
N GLY A 973 -2.67 -26.42 27.32
CA GLY A 973 -2.18 -27.03 28.55
C GLY A 973 -0.66 -27.04 28.66
N ARG A 974 -0.15 -27.06 29.90
CA ARG A 974 1.27 -27.27 30.22
C ARG A 974 1.33 -28.11 31.50
N GLY A 975 2.36 -28.94 31.67
CA GLY A 975 2.52 -29.80 32.84
C GLY A 975 3.94 -30.30 33.05
N PHE A 976 4.17 -30.94 34.20
CA PHE A 976 5.41 -31.63 34.53
C PHE A 976 5.18 -33.15 34.57
N GLY A 977 6.20 -33.94 34.28
CA GLY A 977 6.10 -35.39 34.10
C GLY A 977 6.03 -35.81 32.63
N ASN A 978 5.70 -37.08 32.42
CA ASN A 978 5.31 -37.58 31.09
C ASN A 978 3.85 -37.24 30.84
N PHE A 979 3.55 -36.73 29.67
CA PHE A 979 2.19 -36.49 29.21
C PHE A 979 1.37 -37.79 29.18
N ASN A 980 0.17 -37.74 29.73
CA ASN A 980 -0.79 -38.84 29.72
C ASN A 980 -2.01 -38.49 28.84
N ASN A 981 -2.13 -39.22 27.73
CA ASN A 981 -3.19 -39.09 26.72
C ASN A 981 -4.63 -39.22 27.27
N GLU A 982 -4.83 -39.85 28.43
CA GLU A 982 -6.14 -40.11 29.06
C GLU A 982 -6.49 -39.06 30.13
N THR A 983 -5.52 -38.65 30.97
CA THR A 983 -5.78 -37.76 32.12
C THR A 983 -5.56 -36.28 31.81
N ASP A 984 -4.48 -35.95 31.12
CA ASP A 984 -3.99 -34.57 31.04
C ASP A 984 -4.87 -33.65 30.19
N PRO A 985 -5.51 -34.12 29.09
CA PRO A 985 -6.50 -33.33 28.36
C PRO A 985 -7.70 -32.85 29.20
N SER A 986 -7.98 -33.48 30.35
CA SER A 986 -9.04 -33.00 31.27
C SER A 986 -8.66 -31.71 32.02
N THR A 987 -7.38 -31.35 32.01
CA THR A 987 -6.84 -30.12 32.65
C THR A 987 -6.75 -28.93 31.69
N TYR A 988 -7.04 -29.14 30.40
CA TYR A 988 -6.85 -28.12 29.37
C TYR A 988 -7.79 -26.93 29.55
N ASN A 989 -7.23 -25.73 29.36
CA ASN A 989 -8.03 -24.54 29.15
C ASN A 989 -8.50 -24.51 27.69
N LEU A 990 -9.79 -24.78 27.47
CA LEU A 990 -10.45 -24.65 26.17
C LEU A 990 -11.43 -23.46 26.12
N VAL A 991 -11.45 -22.64 27.20
CA VAL A 991 -12.37 -21.51 27.38
C VAL A 991 -11.71 -20.19 27.03
N ASP A 992 -10.47 -19.97 27.47
CA ASP A 992 -9.67 -18.77 27.19
C ASP A 992 -8.13 -19.02 27.18
N PRO A 993 -7.63 -20.11 26.55
CA PRO A 993 -6.19 -20.34 26.43
C PRO A 993 -5.52 -19.17 25.70
N PRO A 994 -4.29 -18.79 26.07
CA PRO A 994 -3.55 -17.77 25.34
C PRO A 994 -3.30 -18.23 23.88
N PHE A 995 -3.38 -17.26 22.98
CA PHE A 995 -3.03 -17.40 21.57
C PHE A 995 -1.59 -16.90 21.41
N GLU A 996 -0.69 -17.80 21.05
CA GLU A 996 0.76 -17.62 21.01
C GLU A 996 1.28 -18.11 19.64
N ASN A 997 2.50 -17.72 19.28
CA ASN A 997 3.24 -18.27 18.15
C ASN A 997 4.49 -19.04 18.62
N THR A 998 4.89 -18.87 19.87
CA THR A 998 6.04 -19.54 20.50
C THR A 998 5.62 -20.12 21.84
N VAL A 999 6.10 -21.32 22.18
CA VAL A 999 5.84 -21.94 23.49
C VAL A 999 7.10 -22.56 24.07
N GLY A 1000 7.41 -22.22 25.33
CA GLY A 1000 8.43 -22.91 26.13
C GLY A 1000 7.97 -24.30 26.58
N VAL A 1001 8.70 -25.35 26.18
CA VAL A 1001 8.52 -26.73 26.64
C VAL A 1001 9.36 -26.95 27.90
N PRO A 1002 8.74 -27.07 29.08
CA PRO A 1002 9.48 -27.12 30.33
C PRO A 1002 10.34 -28.39 30.43
N LYS A 1003 11.51 -28.24 31.06
CA LYS A 1003 12.36 -29.35 31.47
C LYS A 1003 11.55 -30.41 32.23
N SER A 1004 11.68 -31.68 31.84
CA SER A 1004 10.96 -32.79 32.46
C SER A 1004 9.43 -32.63 32.44
N GLY A 1005 8.88 -31.91 31.46
CA GLY A 1005 7.45 -31.64 31.35
C GLY A 1005 6.99 -31.54 29.90
N TRP A 1006 5.79 -31.01 29.70
CA TRP A 1006 5.13 -30.96 28.41
C TRP A 1006 4.31 -29.68 28.21
N ALA A 1007 4.09 -29.32 26.95
CA ALA A 1007 3.16 -28.27 26.52
C ALA A 1007 2.26 -28.82 25.41
N ALA A 1008 0.97 -28.48 25.43
CA ALA A 1008 -0.02 -28.90 24.46
C ALA A 1008 -0.61 -27.68 23.75
N ILE A 1009 -0.55 -27.69 22.42
CA ILE A 1009 -1.03 -26.60 21.56
C ILE A 1009 -2.11 -27.11 20.60
N ARG A 1010 -3.08 -26.26 20.28
CA ARG A 1010 -4.13 -26.53 19.29
C ARG A 1010 -4.22 -25.43 18.25
N PHE A 1011 -4.35 -25.83 16.99
CA PHE A 1011 -4.61 -24.93 15.87
C PHE A 1011 -5.45 -25.65 14.82
N ARG A 1012 -6.04 -24.90 13.88
CA ARG A 1012 -6.68 -25.47 12.69
C ARG A 1012 -5.77 -25.21 11.50
N ALA A 1013 -5.50 -26.21 10.68
CA ALA A 1013 -4.56 -26.13 9.55
C ALA A 1013 -5.12 -25.26 8.41
N ARG A 1014 -5.13 -23.93 8.59
CA ARG A 1014 -5.81 -22.94 7.75
C ARG A 1014 -4.90 -22.08 6.86
N ASN A 1015 -3.65 -22.49 6.66
CA ASN A 1015 -2.71 -21.85 5.74
C ASN A 1015 -2.46 -22.78 4.53
N PRO A 1016 -3.34 -22.77 3.51
CA PRO A 1016 -3.14 -23.50 2.27
C PRO A 1016 -2.36 -22.62 1.27
N VAL A 1017 -1.79 -23.26 0.25
CA VAL A 1017 -1.07 -22.56 -0.83
C VAL A 1017 -1.92 -22.45 -2.10
N ASP A 1018 -2.80 -23.42 -2.34
CA ASP A 1018 -3.81 -23.45 -3.41
C ASP A 1018 -5.23 -23.52 -2.82
N GLU A 1019 -6.26 -23.23 -3.62
CA GLU A 1019 -7.69 -23.24 -3.18
C GLU A 1019 -8.34 -24.64 -3.13
#